data_AF-A0A0G0DTC7-F1
#
_entry.id   AF-A0A0G0DTC7-F1
#
_cell.length_a   1.000
_cell.length_b   1.000
_cell.length_c   1.000
_cell.angle_alpha   90.00
_cell.angle_beta   90.00
_cell.angle_gamma   90.00
#
_symmetry.space_group_name_H-M   'P 1'
#
loop_
_entity.id
_entity.type
_entity.pdbx_description
1 polymer ?
#
loop_
_entity_poly.entity_id
_entity_poly.type
_entity_poly.pdbx_seq_one_letter_code
_entity_poly.pdbx_strand_id
1 'polypeptide(L)'
;MDGFQKIELTSPKKEDSLSPEDSSVVTNPNKKSRLHFLRGKRFRIGLVVFILIFLIGIILPGFLAYASAKKTYAQLNATLYALKQQNIELASTEMDKTRESLKDTQRKVNFLVVLRVIPFVSNYYGDARHALVAGEHFVEAGDILIESIKPYADVLGLKGQGSFVGGSAELRIETAVKTMDKVTPKIDEIAEELTLAKAEMDYIDPDDYPSFLAGGKVKKQLAQMIKLTDNGVTLVNDAKPLIKVLPSLLGEPDEKKYLIIFQNDKELRPTGGFLTAYSIFTLEHGLIHVSGSNNIYTLDATVREKKPAPEPLKSLLKQPVLNIRDSNLSPDFVKSMEVFSEMYENSSSFQEVDGIIAVDTHALIAAINILGDIEVDGTRFTAKTDPRCDCPQAIYQLEAISSTPIQADFRYVDVNAVNAARKNIIGDLMYAILNKAFSSSPKIYWGPLFQEMLSQVNEKHIMFYLYNKEAQKGIDTVNASGRIKNFDGDYLHINEANFGGAKSNLFVTQKVEQEYAIKKDKTIEKTLTITYKNPFPQSDCNLERGGLCLNAPLKDWYRIYVPEGSRLVSVTGSQSKEDPYKELGKTVFEGFLEIRPQGARVLKVKYALPFKADKKNPIRLMIQKQPGTDGDEHTILLNGREVEKFILKSDKTISVE
;
A
#
# COMPACT_ATOMS: atom_id res chain seq x y z
N MET A 1 11.05 1.34 3.83
CA MET A 1 10.86 -0.04 4.34
C MET A 1 12.04 -0.39 5.24
N ASP A 2 11.84 -0.28 6.55
CA ASP A 2 12.79 -0.77 7.56
C ASP A 2 12.53 -2.25 7.81
N GLY A 3 13.50 -3.11 7.52
CA GLY A 3 13.26 -4.55 7.62
C GLY A 3 14.43 -5.44 7.22
N PHE A 4 15.66 -5.11 7.62
CA PHE A 4 16.73 -6.11 7.75
C PHE A 4 17.70 -5.64 8.85
N GLN A 5 17.54 -6.17 10.07
CA GLN A 5 18.56 -6.01 11.10
C GLN A 5 19.74 -6.94 10.78
N LYS A 6 20.90 -6.33 10.54
CA LYS A 6 22.20 -6.96 10.31
C LYS A 6 22.65 -7.66 11.61
N ILE A 7 23.01 -8.94 11.54
CA ILE A 7 23.61 -9.66 12.67
C ILE A 7 25.13 -9.57 12.54
N GLU A 8 25.78 -8.84 13.45
CA GLU A 8 27.23 -8.91 13.68
C GLU A 8 27.51 -9.98 14.73
N LEU A 9 28.33 -10.97 14.35
CA LEU A 9 28.80 -12.02 15.26
C LEU A 9 30.18 -11.61 15.80
N THR A 10 30.23 -11.07 17.01
CA THR A 10 31.50 -10.87 17.74
C THR A 10 31.97 -12.18 18.37
N SER A 11 33.19 -12.60 18.04
CA SER A 11 33.89 -13.74 18.66
C SER A 11 34.26 -13.45 20.12
N PRO A 12 34.18 -14.43 21.05
CA PRO A 12 34.62 -14.22 22.41
C PRO A 12 36.15 -14.21 22.53
N LYS A 13 36.64 -13.28 23.37
CA LYS A 13 38.03 -13.04 23.74
C LYS A 13 38.67 -14.28 24.40
N LYS A 14 39.94 -14.50 24.06
CA LYS A 14 40.92 -15.29 24.82
C LYS A 14 41.28 -14.55 26.12
N GLU A 15 41.26 -15.26 27.23
CA GLU A 15 41.97 -14.89 28.46
C GLU A 15 43.13 -15.87 28.67
N ASP A 16 44.34 -15.31 28.84
CA ASP A 16 45.59 -16.01 29.09
C ASP A 16 45.97 -15.98 30.58
N SER A 17 46.71 -17.03 30.98
CA SER A 17 47.75 -17.11 32.03
C SER A 17 47.40 -17.26 33.54
N LEU A 18 47.67 -18.49 34.05
CA LEU A 18 48.59 -18.92 35.15
C LEU A 18 49.16 -17.82 36.09
N SER A 19 49.45 -17.96 37.40
CA SER A 19 49.50 -18.97 38.51
C SER A 19 49.83 -18.15 39.82
N PRO A 20 50.28 -18.64 41.02
CA PRO A 20 50.49 -19.99 41.59
C PRO A 20 50.03 -20.15 43.09
N GLU A 21 50.41 -21.30 43.71
CA GLU A 21 50.52 -21.61 45.18
C GLU A 21 49.21 -21.91 45.96
N ASP A 22 49.10 -22.86 46.92
CA ASP A 22 49.98 -23.85 47.54
C ASP A 22 49.15 -24.90 48.36
N SER A 23 49.76 -26.07 48.60
CA SER A 23 49.63 -27.08 49.68
C SER A 23 48.29 -27.56 50.33
N SER A 24 48.09 -28.90 50.30
CA SER A 24 47.79 -29.85 51.43
C SER A 24 46.95 -31.07 50.97
N VAL A 25 47.51 -32.28 50.84
CA VAL A 25 47.69 -33.38 51.84
C VAL A 25 46.40 -34.17 52.20
N VAL A 26 46.35 -35.42 51.66
CA VAL A 26 45.88 -36.70 52.28
C VAL A 26 44.36 -36.94 52.44
N THR A 27 43.73 -37.90 51.76
CA THR A 27 43.70 -39.35 52.09
C THR A 27 43.00 -40.15 50.97
N ASN A 28 43.51 -41.34 50.66
CA ASN A 28 42.76 -42.48 50.08
C ASN A 28 42.15 -43.29 51.27
N PRO A 29 41.12 -44.17 51.15
CA PRO A 29 40.99 -45.15 50.06
C PRO A 29 39.56 -45.60 49.62
N ASN A 30 39.53 -46.24 48.46
CA ASN A 30 38.68 -47.37 48.06
C ASN A 30 37.14 -47.30 48.20
N LYS A 31 36.46 -47.29 47.03
CA LYS A 31 35.52 -48.36 46.71
C LYS A 31 35.42 -48.59 45.20
N LYS A 32 35.93 -49.74 44.77
CA LYS A 32 35.70 -50.32 43.44
C LYS A 32 34.21 -50.55 43.26
N SER A 33 33.58 -49.78 42.38
CA SER A 33 32.38 -50.18 41.65
C SER A 33 32.78 -50.35 40.20
N ARG A 34 33.01 -51.61 39.79
CA ARG A 34 33.20 -51.96 38.39
C ARG A 34 31.84 -51.89 37.71
N LEU A 35 31.59 -50.86 36.90
CA LEU A 35 30.63 -51.00 35.80
C LEU A 35 31.26 -51.92 34.75
N HIS A 36 30.94 -53.20 34.83
CA HIS A 36 31.24 -54.18 33.79
C HIS A 36 30.27 -53.95 32.62
N PHE A 37 30.61 -53.05 31.70
CA PHE A 37 29.95 -52.96 30.40
C PHE A 37 31.01 -52.97 29.28
N LEU A 38 30.92 -54.00 28.42
CA LEU A 38 31.54 -54.15 27.10
C LEU A 38 33.03 -54.51 27.01
N ARG A 39 33.30 -55.81 27.14
CA ARG A 39 34.61 -56.44 26.89
C ARG A 39 34.58 -57.45 25.72
N GLY A 40 33.98 -57.07 24.59
CA GLY A 40 34.10 -57.80 23.33
C GLY A 40 34.78 -56.95 22.26
N LYS A 41 35.94 -57.38 21.73
CA LYS A 41 36.66 -56.70 20.62
C LYS A 41 35.73 -56.44 19.42
N ARG A 42 34.80 -57.37 19.15
CA ARG A 42 33.75 -57.26 18.11
C ARG A 42 32.72 -56.16 18.37
N PHE A 43 32.36 -55.90 19.63
CA PHE A 43 31.43 -54.82 19.98
C PHE A 43 32.07 -53.44 19.81
N ARG A 44 33.35 -53.28 20.21
CA ARG A 44 34.09 -52.02 19.99
C ARG A 44 34.32 -51.75 18.52
N ILE A 45 34.63 -52.78 17.73
CA ILE A 45 34.71 -52.67 16.27
C ILE A 45 33.34 -52.30 15.68
N GLY A 46 32.26 -52.95 16.11
CA GLY A 46 30.90 -52.61 15.69
C GLY A 46 30.47 -51.19 16.04
N LEU A 47 30.83 -50.71 17.24
CA LEU A 47 30.56 -49.33 17.68
C LEU A 47 31.37 -48.30 16.87
N VAL A 48 32.65 -48.57 16.60
CA VAL A 48 33.50 -47.69 15.77
C VAL A 48 33.00 -47.65 14.32
N VAL A 49 32.59 -48.79 13.76
CA VAL A 49 31.99 -48.88 12.43
C VAL A 49 30.65 -48.13 12.38
N PHE A 50 29.80 -48.27 13.41
CA PHE A 50 28.55 -47.51 13.51
C PHE A 50 28.79 -46.00 13.61
N ILE A 51 29.76 -45.56 14.43
CA ILE A 51 30.14 -44.15 14.57
C ILE A 51 30.71 -43.60 13.25
N LEU A 52 31.52 -44.38 12.53
CA LEU A 52 32.03 -44.02 11.21
C LEU A 52 30.91 -43.91 10.18
N ILE A 53 29.97 -44.86 10.15
CA ILE A 53 28.79 -44.82 9.28
C ILE A 53 27.90 -43.62 9.62
N PHE A 54 27.74 -43.29 10.91
CA PHE A 54 26.98 -42.13 11.36
C PHE A 54 27.68 -40.80 11.01
N LEU A 55 29.00 -40.72 11.20
CA LEU A 55 29.82 -39.57 10.82
C LEU A 55 29.81 -39.33 9.30
N ILE A 56 30.01 -40.39 8.51
CA ILE A 56 30.11 -40.32 7.04
C ILE A 56 28.72 -40.23 6.39
N GLY A 57 27.70 -40.86 6.97
CA GLY A 57 26.35 -40.93 6.41
C GLY A 57 25.42 -39.79 6.83
N ILE A 58 25.67 -39.12 7.96
CA ILE A 58 24.78 -38.08 8.49
C ILE A 58 25.54 -36.78 8.81
N ILE A 59 26.61 -36.83 9.61
CA ILE A 59 27.29 -35.59 10.07
C ILE A 59 28.00 -34.87 8.92
N LEU A 60 28.82 -35.57 8.13
CA LEU A 60 29.56 -34.98 7.02
C LEU A 60 28.62 -34.49 5.90
N PRO A 61 27.65 -35.29 5.41
CA PRO A 61 26.66 -34.80 4.43
C PRO A 61 25.80 -33.67 4.99
N GLY A 62 25.48 -33.72 6.29
CA GLY A 62 24.72 -32.67 6.99
C GLY A 62 25.48 -31.34 7.04
N PHE A 63 26.76 -31.38 7.36
CA PHE A 63 27.63 -30.21 7.33
C PHE A 63 27.77 -29.64 5.90
N LEU A 64 27.96 -30.52 4.90
CA LEU A 64 28.04 -30.11 3.49
C LEU A 64 26.74 -29.49 3.00
N ALA A 65 25.58 -30.07 3.36
CA ALA A 65 24.27 -29.53 3.05
C ALA A 65 24.05 -28.16 3.70
N TYR A 66 24.40 -28.01 4.98
CA TYR A 66 24.32 -26.72 5.69
C TYR A 66 25.23 -25.64 5.06
N ALA A 67 26.48 -25.99 4.76
CA ALA A 67 27.42 -25.05 4.12
C ALA A 67 26.92 -24.60 2.73
N SER A 68 26.33 -25.53 1.96
CA SER A 68 25.72 -25.23 0.66
C SER A 68 24.46 -24.37 0.80
N ALA A 69 23.57 -24.69 1.74
CA ALA A 69 22.37 -23.88 2.02
C ALA A 69 22.73 -22.44 2.42
N LYS A 70 23.79 -22.25 3.23
CA LYS A 70 24.29 -20.91 3.58
C LYS A 70 24.80 -20.15 2.35
N LYS A 71 25.47 -20.83 1.42
CA LYS A 71 25.91 -20.25 0.15
C LYS A 71 24.70 -19.82 -0.69
N THR A 72 23.70 -20.70 -0.82
CA THR A 72 22.45 -20.41 -1.55
C THR A 72 21.71 -19.22 -0.96
N TYR A 73 21.59 -19.15 0.36
CA TYR A 73 20.99 -18.00 1.02
C TYR A 73 21.76 -16.69 0.77
N ALA A 74 23.10 -16.73 0.79
CA ALA A 74 23.91 -15.56 0.45
C ALA A 74 23.71 -15.12 -1.01
N GLN A 75 23.62 -16.09 -1.93
CA GLN A 75 23.46 -15.86 -3.36
C GLN A 75 22.07 -15.30 -3.68
N LEU A 76 21.01 -15.85 -3.07
CA LEU A 76 19.65 -15.32 -3.14
C LEU A 76 19.59 -13.85 -2.69
N ASN A 77 20.25 -13.50 -1.59
CA ASN A 77 20.29 -12.11 -1.12
C ASN A 77 21.03 -11.18 -2.09
N ALA A 78 22.06 -11.67 -2.80
CA ALA A 78 22.73 -10.90 -3.85
C ALA A 78 21.80 -10.64 -5.04
N THR A 79 21.02 -11.64 -5.47
CA THR A 79 19.98 -11.48 -6.51
C THR A 79 18.91 -10.47 -6.07
N LEU A 80 18.37 -10.61 -4.85
CA LEU A 80 17.37 -9.67 -4.32
C LEU A 80 17.92 -8.24 -4.22
N TYR A 81 19.20 -8.09 -3.85
CA TYR A 81 19.87 -6.79 -3.86
C TYR A 81 19.96 -6.21 -5.28
N ALA A 82 20.35 -7.01 -6.28
CA ALA A 82 20.44 -6.56 -7.66
C ALA A 82 19.08 -6.12 -8.24
N LEU A 83 18.02 -6.88 -7.96
CA LEU A 83 16.64 -6.51 -8.30
C LEU A 83 16.21 -5.21 -7.62
N LYS A 84 16.52 -5.05 -6.33
CA LYS A 84 16.26 -3.80 -5.59
C LYS A 84 16.98 -2.59 -6.18
N GLN A 85 18.17 -2.81 -6.73
CA GLN A 85 18.94 -1.79 -7.45
C GLN A 85 18.51 -1.58 -8.90
N GLN A 86 17.41 -2.24 -9.33
CA GLN A 86 16.87 -2.17 -10.70
C GLN A 86 17.93 -2.51 -11.76
N ASN A 87 18.87 -3.40 -11.42
CA ASN A 87 19.95 -3.82 -12.30
C ASN A 87 19.66 -5.20 -12.85
N ILE A 88 19.06 -5.25 -14.04
CA ILE A 88 18.58 -6.48 -14.66
C ILE A 88 19.75 -7.36 -15.13
N GLU A 89 20.85 -6.77 -15.58
CA GLU A 89 22.03 -7.55 -15.98
C GLU A 89 22.69 -8.23 -14.78
N LEU A 90 22.86 -7.49 -13.67
CA LEU A 90 23.38 -8.07 -12.44
C LEU A 90 22.40 -9.07 -11.83
N ALA A 91 21.10 -8.78 -11.86
CA ALA A 91 20.07 -9.69 -11.36
C ALA A 91 20.08 -11.01 -12.12
N SER A 92 20.15 -10.98 -13.45
CA SER A 92 20.32 -12.17 -14.31
C SER A 92 21.56 -12.97 -13.90
N THR A 93 22.71 -12.32 -13.78
CA THR A 93 23.98 -13.00 -13.40
C THR A 93 23.91 -13.62 -12.00
N GLU A 94 23.36 -12.91 -11.01
CA GLU A 94 23.24 -13.43 -9.65
C GLU A 94 22.14 -14.49 -9.54
N MET A 95 21.10 -14.44 -10.37
CA MET A 95 20.05 -15.47 -10.46
C MET A 95 20.61 -16.80 -10.98
N ASP A 96 21.44 -16.78 -12.01
CA ASP A 96 22.14 -17.98 -12.51
C ASP A 96 22.97 -18.65 -11.42
N LYS A 97 23.73 -17.85 -10.65
CA LYS A 97 24.49 -18.36 -9.51
C LYS A 97 23.57 -18.90 -8.41
N THR A 98 22.42 -18.26 -8.18
CA THR A 98 21.41 -18.73 -7.21
C THR A 98 20.90 -20.10 -7.64
N ARG A 99 20.51 -20.27 -8.89
CA ARG A 99 20.09 -21.53 -9.50
C ARG A 99 21.14 -22.64 -9.33
N GLU A 100 22.40 -22.35 -9.63
CA GLU A 100 23.50 -23.32 -9.45
C GLU A 100 23.70 -23.71 -7.98
N SER A 101 23.68 -22.73 -7.08
CA SER A 101 23.83 -22.97 -5.63
C SER A 101 22.67 -23.77 -5.06
N LEU A 102 21.45 -23.52 -5.54
CA LEU A 102 20.25 -24.25 -5.17
C LEU A 102 20.34 -25.71 -5.62
N LYS A 103 20.74 -25.97 -6.87
CA LYS A 103 20.96 -27.34 -7.39
C LYS A 103 22.07 -28.07 -6.62
N ASP A 104 23.14 -27.38 -6.22
CA ASP A 104 24.17 -27.94 -5.32
C ASP A 104 23.60 -28.29 -3.94
N THR A 105 22.76 -27.42 -3.38
CA THR A 105 22.11 -27.64 -2.08
C THR A 105 21.16 -28.83 -2.13
N GLN A 106 20.30 -28.91 -3.16
CA GLN A 106 19.41 -30.04 -3.41
C GLN A 106 20.19 -31.36 -3.50
N ARG A 107 21.28 -31.42 -4.28
CA ARG A 107 22.14 -32.61 -4.37
C ARG A 107 22.71 -33.01 -3.00
N LYS A 108 23.18 -32.05 -2.21
CA LYS A 108 23.78 -32.32 -0.89
C LYS A 108 22.75 -32.73 0.15
N VAL A 109 21.55 -32.15 0.11
CA VAL A 109 20.41 -32.58 0.93
C VAL A 109 20.00 -34.00 0.52
N ASN A 110 19.99 -34.34 -0.77
CA ASN A 110 19.65 -35.70 -1.20
C ASN A 110 20.59 -36.80 -0.64
N PHE A 111 21.85 -36.48 -0.32
CA PHE A 111 22.72 -37.45 0.38
C PHE A 111 22.24 -37.79 1.81
N LEU A 112 21.38 -36.95 2.39
CA LEU A 112 20.74 -37.19 3.69
C LEU A 112 19.47 -38.04 3.59
N VAL A 113 19.25 -38.79 2.50
CA VAL A 113 18.07 -39.64 2.30
C VAL A 113 17.83 -40.64 3.45
N VAL A 114 18.89 -41.04 4.16
CA VAL A 114 18.80 -41.90 5.35
C VAL A 114 17.94 -41.27 6.46
N LEU A 115 17.84 -39.94 6.52
CA LEU A 115 16.98 -39.24 7.47
C LEU A 115 15.48 -39.52 7.24
N ARG A 116 15.08 -39.95 6.03
CA ARG A 116 13.69 -40.27 5.70
C ARG A 116 13.10 -41.41 6.54
N VAL A 117 13.93 -42.35 7.01
CA VAL A 117 13.47 -43.51 7.79
C VAL A 117 13.53 -43.28 9.30
N ILE A 118 14.07 -42.13 9.75
CA ILE A 118 14.20 -41.82 11.18
C ILE A 118 12.94 -41.03 11.61
N PRO A 119 12.13 -41.55 12.54
CA PRO A 119 10.93 -40.84 13.03
C PRO A 119 11.27 -39.44 13.53
N PHE A 120 10.36 -38.49 13.32
CA PHE A 120 10.51 -37.05 13.61
C PHE A 120 11.56 -36.32 12.76
N VAL A 121 12.71 -36.93 12.47
CA VAL A 121 13.74 -36.35 11.60
C VAL A 121 13.33 -36.38 10.12
N SER A 122 12.48 -37.35 9.75
CA SER A 122 11.88 -37.48 8.42
C SER A 122 11.13 -36.23 7.97
N ASN A 123 10.47 -35.53 8.91
CA ASN A 123 9.68 -34.33 8.62
C ASN A 123 10.59 -33.17 8.22
N TYR A 124 11.60 -32.85 9.04
CA TYR A 124 12.58 -31.80 8.71
C TYR A 124 13.32 -32.06 7.40
N TYR A 125 13.60 -33.33 7.07
CA TYR A 125 14.17 -33.70 5.77
C TYR A 125 13.18 -33.47 4.62
N GLY A 126 11.90 -33.81 4.82
CA GLY A 126 10.80 -33.52 3.89
C GLY A 126 10.65 -32.01 3.66
N ASP A 127 10.51 -31.24 4.73
CA ASP A 127 10.37 -29.78 4.69
C ASP A 127 11.53 -29.12 3.97
N ALA A 128 12.77 -29.54 4.26
CA ALA A 128 13.95 -29.03 3.59
C ALA A 128 13.93 -29.32 2.08
N ARG A 129 13.41 -30.48 1.66
CA ARG A 129 13.26 -30.80 0.23
C ARG A 129 12.17 -29.96 -0.42
N HIS A 130 10.99 -29.90 0.17
CA HIS A 130 9.88 -29.09 -0.33
C HIS A 130 10.28 -27.60 -0.44
N ALA A 131 10.96 -27.05 0.57
CA ALA A 131 11.50 -25.68 0.51
C ALA A 131 12.50 -25.46 -0.63
N LEU A 132 13.33 -26.46 -0.95
CA LEU A 132 14.30 -26.37 -2.05
C LEU A 132 13.66 -26.54 -3.43
N VAL A 133 12.57 -27.30 -3.56
CA VAL A 133 11.79 -27.40 -4.80
C VAL A 133 10.96 -26.13 -5.01
N ALA A 134 10.32 -25.61 -3.95
CA ALA A 134 9.70 -24.29 -3.99
C ALA A 134 10.69 -23.19 -4.41
N GLY A 135 11.91 -23.23 -3.87
CA GLY A 135 13.00 -22.35 -4.28
C GLY A 135 13.36 -22.45 -5.76
N GLU A 136 13.23 -23.63 -6.37
CA GLU A 136 13.51 -23.85 -7.79
C GLU A 136 12.45 -23.19 -8.66
N HIS A 137 11.18 -23.39 -8.33
CA HIS A 137 10.05 -22.71 -8.97
C HIS A 137 10.10 -21.19 -8.82
N PHE A 138 10.53 -20.67 -7.65
CA PHE A 138 10.74 -19.22 -7.49
C PHE A 138 11.87 -18.67 -8.37
N VAL A 139 12.97 -19.42 -8.51
CA VAL A 139 14.09 -19.05 -9.38
C VAL A 139 13.63 -19.08 -10.84
N GLU A 140 12.93 -20.12 -11.27
CA GLU A 140 12.41 -20.25 -12.64
C GLU A 140 11.42 -19.12 -12.99
N ALA A 141 10.46 -18.83 -12.12
CA ALA A 141 9.56 -17.67 -12.27
C ALA A 141 10.33 -16.35 -12.41
N GLY A 142 11.38 -16.18 -11.59
CA GLY A 142 12.26 -15.01 -11.62
C GLY A 142 13.08 -14.92 -12.91
N ASP A 143 13.56 -16.04 -13.43
CA ASP A 143 14.31 -16.13 -14.68
C ASP A 143 13.42 -15.80 -15.88
N ILE A 144 12.22 -16.38 -15.96
CA ILE A 144 11.24 -16.05 -17.01
C ILE A 144 10.97 -14.53 -17.02
N LEU A 145 10.78 -13.92 -15.85
CA LEU A 145 10.58 -12.48 -15.73
C LEU A 145 11.81 -11.70 -16.22
N ILE A 146 12.99 -12.02 -15.68
CA ILE A 146 14.25 -11.32 -16.00
C ILE A 146 14.57 -11.44 -17.48
N GLU A 147 14.50 -12.63 -18.07
CA GLU A 147 14.77 -12.87 -19.49
C GLU A 147 13.76 -12.14 -20.39
N SER A 148 12.50 -12.05 -19.98
CA SER A 148 11.47 -11.34 -20.73
C SER A 148 11.72 -9.82 -20.77
N ILE A 149 12.20 -9.22 -19.68
CA ILE A 149 12.45 -7.77 -19.60
C ILE A 149 13.88 -7.37 -19.99
N LYS A 150 14.85 -8.30 -19.93
CA LYS A 150 16.28 -8.03 -20.20
C LYS A 150 16.54 -7.34 -21.54
N PRO A 151 15.91 -7.74 -22.68
CA PRO A 151 16.10 -7.06 -23.97
C PRO A 151 15.63 -5.59 -23.96
N TYR A 152 14.77 -5.23 -23.02
CA TYR A 152 14.10 -3.93 -22.93
C TYR A 152 14.49 -3.15 -21.68
N ALA A 153 15.43 -3.66 -20.88
CA ALA A 153 15.80 -3.09 -19.59
C ALA A 153 16.16 -1.60 -19.71
N ASP A 154 16.96 -1.24 -20.71
CA ASP A 154 17.39 0.14 -20.93
C ASP A 154 16.22 1.07 -21.37
N VAL A 155 15.25 0.55 -22.13
CA VAL A 155 14.04 1.29 -22.54
C VAL A 155 13.14 1.56 -21.33
N LEU A 156 13.00 0.57 -20.45
CA LEU A 156 12.23 0.64 -19.22
C LEU A 156 12.89 1.50 -18.12
N GLY A 157 14.05 2.11 -18.41
CA GLY A 157 14.81 2.91 -17.44
C GLY A 157 15.56 2.09 -16.40
N LEU A 158 15.63 0.77 -16.57
CA LEU A 158 16.40 -0.15 -15.73
C LEU A 158 17.86 -0.16 -16.16
N LYS A 159 18.77 -0.59 -15.28
CA LYS A 159 20.18 -0.75 -15.65
C LYS A 159 20.34 -2.05 -16.44
N GLY A 160 20.51 -1.93 -17.76
CA GLY A 160 20.75 -3.03 -18.70
C GLY A 160 22.15 -2.98 -19.32
N GLN A 161 22.27 -3.53 -20.54
CA GLN A 161 23.54 -3.63 -21.28
C GLN A 161 24.01 -2.30 -21.88
N GLY A 162 23.21 -1.23 -21.75
CA GLY A 162 23.48 0.04 -22.40
C GLY A 162 23.25 0.00 -23.91
N SER A 163 22.37 -0.88 -24.39
CA SER A 163 22.06 -1.05 -25.81
C SER A 163 21.11 0.04 -26.33
N PHE A 164 20.32 0.64 -25.45
CA PHE A 164 19.42 1.74 -25.79
C PHE A 164 19.97 3.09 -25.31
N VAL A 165 20.79 3.73 -26.15
CA VAL A 165 21.32 5.09 -25.98
C VAL A 165 20.84 5.95 -27.14
N GLY A 166 19.54 6.22 -27.21
CA GLY A 166 18.96 7.01 -28.31
C GLY A 166 17.45 7.19 -28.17
N GLY A 167 16.82 7.96 -29.06
CA GLY A 167 15.37 8.18 -29.10
C GLY A 167 14.87 9.29 -28.17
N SER A 168 13.78 9.95 -28.58
CA SER A 168 13.05 10.90 -27.73
C SER A 168 12.40 10.17 -26.54
N ALA A 169 11.92 10.94 -25.56
CA ALA A 169 11.20 10.37 -24.43
C ALA A 169 9.95 9.60 -24.88
N GLU A 170 9.25 10.14 -25.87
CA GLU A 170 8.03 9.59 -26.44
C GLU A 170 8.29 8.22 -27.05
N LEU A 171 9.33 8.07 -27.88
CA LEU A 171 9.70 6.79 -28.48
C LEU A 171 10.02 5.72 -27.43
N ARG A 172 10.57 6.12 -26.26
CA ARG A 172 10.84 5.19 -25.16
C ARG A 172 9.58 4.71 -24.49
N ILE A 173 8.62 5.61 -24.26
CA ILE A 173 7.31 5.27 -23.68
C ILE A 173 6.59 4.31 -24.62
N GLU A 174 6.50 4.67 -25.90
CA GLU A 174 5.90 3.82 -26.93
C GLU A 174 6.55 2.44 -26.99
N THR A 175 7.89 2.38 -26.98
CA THR A 175 8.62 1.11 -26.97
C THR A 175 8.36 0.32 -25.68
N ALA A 176 8.24 0.99 -24.53
CA ALA A 176 7.93 0.35 -23.25
C ALA A 176 6.53 -0.28 -23.27
N VAL A 177 5.51 0.44 -23.77
CA VAL A 177 4.14 -0.09 -23.90
C VAL A 177 4.11 -1.28 -24.87
N LYS A 178 4.70 -1.14 -26.06
CA LYS A 178 4.82 -2.24 -27.04
C LYS A 178 5.63 -3.43 -26.54
N THR A 179 6.50 -3.20 -25.56
CA THR A 179 7.24 -4.28 -24.89
C THR A 179 6.33 -5.05 -23.94
N MET A 180 5.41 -4.38 -23.24
CA MET A 180 4.47 -5.05 -22.33
C MET A 180 3.66 -6.12 -23.06
N ASP A 181 3.24 -5.87 -24.31
CA ASP A 181 2.57 -6.88 -25.15
C ASP A 181 3.42 -8.14 -25.37
N LYS A 182 4.74 -8.01 -25.41
CA LYS A 182 5.66 -9.14 -25.61
C LYS A 182 5.97 -9.89 -24.32
N VAL A 183 5.89 -9.22 -23.17
CA VAL A 183 6.10 -9.81 -21.85
C VAL A 183 4.82 -10.46 -21.32
N THR A 184 3.65 -9.91 -21.67
CA THR A 184 2.33 -10.38 -21.20
C THR A 184 2.08 -11.88 -21.40
N PRO A 185 2.44 -12.52 -22.54
CA PRO A 185 2.28 -13.96 -22.72
C PRO A 185 3.03 -14.81 -21.68
N LYS A 186 4.12 -14.28 -21.10
CA LYS A 186 4.96 -14.96 -20.10
C LYS A 186 4.42 -14.90 -18.68
N ILE A 187 3.43 -14.05 -18.42
CA ILE A 187 2.78 -13.97 -17.10
C ILE A 187 2.07 -15.27 -16.74
N ASP A 188 1.59 -16.02 -17.74
CA ASP A 188 0.95 -17.31 -17.51
C ASP A 188 1.94 -18.35 -16.99
N GLU A 189 3.13 -18.41 -17.61
CA GLU A 189 4.24 -19.28 -17.19
C GLU A 189 4.73 -18.89 -15.77
N ILE A 190 4.89 -17.59 -15.50
CA ILE A 190 5.28 -17.08 -14.16
C ILE A 190 4.24 -17.47 -13.10
N ALA A 191 2.95 -17.29 -13.39
CA ALA A 191 1.87 -17.61 -12.47
C ALA A 191 1.79 -19.11 -12.17
N GLU A 192 2.06 -19.95 -13.18
CA GLU A 192 2.13 -21.41 -13.03
C GLU A 192 3.28 -21.81 -12.11
N GLU A 193 4.51 -21.32 -12.36
CA GLU A 193 5.67 -21.58 -11.51
C GLU A 193 5.45 -21.13 -10.07
N LEU A 194 4.87 -19.95 -9.86
CA LEU A 194 4.52 -19.48 -8.51
C LEU A 194 3.48 -20.39 -7.83
N THR A 195 2.51 -20.90 -8.57
CA THR A 195 1.49 -21.83 -8.04
C THR A 195 2.12 -23.16 -7.63
N LEU A 196 3.08 -23.68 -8.42
CA LEU A 196 3.86 -24.86 -8.06
C LEU A 196 4.72 -24.61 -6.82
N ALA A 197 5.38 -23.45 -6.74
CA ALA A 197 6.15 -23.05 -5.56
C ALA A 197 5.28 -23.01 -4.29
N LYS A 198 4.06 -22.46 -4.39
CA LYS A 198 3.09 -22.47 -3.29
C LYS A 198 2.71 -23.89 -2.89
N ALA A 199 2.39 -24.76 -3.86
CA ALA A 199 2.01 -26.14 -3.57
C ALA A 199 3.10 -26.87 -2.78
N GLU A 200 4.37 -26.63 -3.09
CA GLU A 200 5.51 -27.16 -2.34
C GLU A 200 5.64 -26.54 -0.93
N MET A 201 5.44 -25.23 -0.79
CA MET A 201 5.46 -24.56 0.51
C MET A 201 4.32 -25.01 1.44
N ASP A 202 3.16 -25.37 0.90
CA ASP A 202 2.00 -25.86 1.66
C ASP A 202 2.24 -27.23 2.32
N TYR A 203 3.23 -28.00 1.86
CA TYR A 203 3.64 -29.25 2.52
C TYR A 203 4.44 -29.01 3.81
N ILE A 204 5.01 -27.82 3.99
CA ILE A 204 5.85 -27.50 5.15
C ILE A 204 4.94 -27.15 6.33
N ASP A 205 5.08 -27.87 7.44
CA ASP A 205 4.35 -27.57 8.68
C ASP A 205 5.24 -26.82 9.69
N PRO A 206 5.01 -25.52 9.94
CA PRO A 206 5.75 -24.78 10.96
C PRO A 206 5.62 -25.37 12.38
N ASP A 207 4.57 -26.15 12.67
CA ASP A 207 4.36 -26.78 13.97
C ASP A 207 5.30 -27.96 14.22
N ASP A 208 5.93 -28.52 13.18
CA ASP A 208 6.99 -29.52 13.31
C ASP A 208 8.26 -28.93 13.97
N TYR A 209 8.37 -27.61 14.06
CA TYR A 209 9.51 -26.91 14.66
C TYR A 209 9.21 -26.44 16.09
N PRO A 210 9.81 -27.07 17.12
CA PRO A 210 9.53 -26.73 18.52
C PRO A 210 9.88 -25.29 18.88
N SER A 211 9.00 -24.63 19.64
CA SER A 211 9.17 -23.23 20.09
C SER A 211 10.42 -22.99 20.95
N PHE A 212 11.02 -24.03 21.54
CA PHE A 212 12.26 -23.91 22.31
C PHE A 212 13.51 -23.81 21.42
N LEU A 213 13.46 -24.29 20.17
CA LEU A 213 14.58 -24.17 19.23
C LEU A 213 14.71 -22.73 18.74
N ALA A 214 15.91 -22.16 18.91
CA ALA A 214 16.22 -20.78 18.52
C ALA A 214 15.20 -19.73 19.02
N GLY A 215 14.54 -19.97 20.16
CA GLY A 215 13.50 -19.10 20.71
C GLY A 215 12.24 -18.98 19.84
N GLY A 216 11.91 -20.03 19.07
CA GLY A 216 10.74 -20.05 18.18
C GLY A 216 10.91 -19.25 16.89
N LYS A 217 12.12 -18.75 16.62
CA LYS A 217 12.42 -17.95 15.42
C LYS A 217 12.18 -18.72 14.13
N VAL A 218 12.58 -19.99 14.07
CA VAL A 218 12.45 -20.83 12.86
C VAL A 218 10.97 -21.01 12.49
N LYS A 219 10.16 -21.43 13.46
CA LYS A 219 8.70 -21.55 13.30
C LYS A 219 8.05 -20.25 12.79
N LYS A 220 8.38 -19.11 13.43
CA LYS A 220 7.85 -17.80 13.02
C LYS A 220 8.28 -17.42 11.60
N GLN A 221 9.54 -17.66 11.24
CA GLN A 221 10.08 -17.37 9.91
C GLN A 221 9.43 -18.24 8.83
N LEU A 222 9.24 -19.54 9.09
CA LEU A 222 8.55 -20.46 8.16
C LEU A 222 7.09 -20.04 7.96
N ALA A 223 6.36 -19.80 9.04
CA ALA A 223 4.97 -19.32 8.95
C ALA A 223 4.87 -17.99 8.19
N GLN A 224 5.82 -17.08 8.40
CA GLN A 224 5.88 -15.82 7.66
C GLN A 224 6.20 -16.04 6.17
N MET A 225 7.14 -16.94 5.85
CA MET A 225 7.49 -17.27 4.46
C MET A 225 6.31 -17.88 3.71
N ILE A 226 5.63 -18.88 4.29
CA ILE A 226 4.42 -19.49 3.70
C ILE A 226 3.37 -18.42 3.44
N LYS A 227 3.08 -17.58 4.44
CA LYS A 227 2.11 -16.48 4.29
C LYS A 227 2.51 -15.48 3.20
N LEU A 228 3.81 -15.15 3.07
CA LEU A 228 4.30 -14.26 2.02
C LEU A 228 4.16 -14.91 0.63
N THR A 229 4.47 -16.20 0.52
CA THR A 229 4.24 -16.99 -0.69
C THR A 229 2.77 -16.96 -1.07
N ASP A 230 1.86 -17.31 -0.15
CA ASP A 230 0.41 -17.32 -0.38
C ASP A 230 -0.11 -15.98 -0.89
N ASN A 231 0.28 -14.90 -0.22
CA ASN A 231 -0.11 -13.55 -0.61
C ASN A 231 0.47 -13.18 -1.97
N GLY A 232 1.73 -13.53 -2.24
CA GLY A 232 2.40 -13.23 -3.50
C GLY A 232 1.77 -13.97 -4.69
N VAL A 233 1.49 -15.27 -4.54
CA VAL A 233 0.82 -16.08 -5.57
C VAL A 233 -0.59 -15.59 -5.82
N THR A 234 -1.35 -15.31 -4.76
CA THR A 234 -2.72 -14.76 -4.88
C THR A 234 -2.68 -13.43 -5.62
N LEU A 235 -1.78 -12.53 -5.25
CA LEU A 235 -1.62 -11.22 -5.91
C LEU A 235 -1.30 -11.37 -7.41
N VAL A 236 -0.34 -12.23 -7.79
CA VAL A 236 0.03 -12.42 -9.20
C VAL A 236 -1.13 -13.03 -9.98
N ASN A 237 -1.80 -14.05 -9.44
CA ASN A 237 -2.94 -14.69 -10.10
C ASN A 237 -4.13 -13.74 -10.27
N ASP A 238 -4.42 -12.93 -9.25
CA ASP A 238 -5.55 -11.99 -9.29
C ASP A 238 -5.24 -10.73 -10.10
N ALA A 239 -3.97 -10.31 -10.18
CA ALA A 239 -3.53 -9.18 -11.00
C ALA A 239 -3.24 -9.58 -12.47
N LYS A 240 -3.07 -10.86 -12.77
CA LYS A 240 -2.81 -11.37 -14.12
C LYS A 240 -3.77 -10.82 -15.19
N PRO A 241 -5.11 -10.80 -14.98
CA PRO A 241 -6.04 -10.18 -15.94
C PRO A 241 -5.72 -8.70 -16.21
N LEU A 242 -5.38 -7.92 -15.17
CA LEU A 242 -4.98 -6.52 -15.31
C LEU A 242 -3.71 -6.37 -16.14
N ILE A 243 -2.68 -7.19 -15.85
CA ILE A 243 -1.42 -7.15 -16.60
C ILE A 243 -1.68 -7.45 -18.08
N LYS A 244 -2.59 -8.39 -18.38
CA LYS A 244 -2.97 -8.73 -19.76
C LYS A 244 -3.67 -7.61 -20.52
N VAL A 245 -4.48 -6.79 -19.84
CA VAL A 245 -5.18 -5.66 -20.47
C VAL A 245 -4.40 -4.35 -20.38
N LEU A 246 -3.32 -4.30 -19.61
CA LEU A 246 -2.54 -3.09 -19.37
C LEU A 246 -2.05 -2.40 -20.65
N PRO A 247 -1.55 -3.11 -21.69
CA PRO A 247 -1.18 -2.46 -22.95
C PRO A 247 -2.38 -1.76 -23.61
N SER A 248 -3.54 -2.42 -23.63
CA SER A 248 -4.80 -1.83 -24.12
C SER A 248 -5.22 -0.61 -23.31
N LEU A 249 -5.08 -0.64 -21.98
CA LEU A 249 -5.36 0.53 -21.13
C LEU A 249 -4.42 1.70 -21.40
N LEU A 250 -3.20 1.43 -21.88
CA LEU A 250 -2.21 2.44 -22.25
C LEU A 250 -2.36 2.92 -23.70
N GLY A 251 -3.37 2.46 -24.44
CA GLY A 251 -3.63 2.91 -25.81
C GLY A 251 -2.92 2.10 -26.89
N GLU A 252 -2.69 0.79 -26.67
CA GLU A 252 -2.12 -0.13 -27.65
C GLU A 252 -3.08 -1.32 -27.94
N PRO A 253 -3.49 -1.57 -29.20
CA PRO A 253 -3.14 -0.82 -30.41
C PRO A 253 -4.01 0.45 -30.62
N ASP A 254 -5.17 0.51 -29.98
CA ASP A 254 -6.16 1.59 -30.18
C ASP A 254 -6.07 2.63 -29.04
N GLU A 255 -6.26 3.91 -29.37
CA GLU A 255 -6.26 5.00 -28.39
C GLU A 255 -7.29 4.78 -27.25
N LYS A 256 -6.97 5.28 -26.06
CA LYS A 256 -7.86 5.28 -24.90
C LYS A 256 -8.12 6.66 -24.37
N LYS A 257 -9.33 6.92 -23.91
CA LYS A 257 -9.71 8.22 -23.34
C LYS A 257 -10.05 8.07 -21.87
N TYR A 258 -9.46 8.88 -21.01
CA TYR A 258 -9.75 8.87 -19.58
C TYR A 258 -10.20 10.25 -19.12
N LEU A 259 -11.26 10.28 -18.33
CA LEU A 259 -11.68 11.48 -17.63
C LEU A 259 -10.90 11.56 -16.31
N ILE A 260 -10.01 12.54 -16.22
CA ILE A 260 -9.25 12.82 -15.02
C ILE A 260 -10.03 13.80 -14.16
N ILE A 261 -10.38 13.40 -12.94
CA ILE A 261 -11.07 14.26 -11.97
C ILE A 261 -10.06 14.78 -10.95
N PHE A 262 -10.04 16.09 -10.78
CA PHE A 262 -9.25 16.74 -9.74
C PHE A 262 -10.07 16.91 -8.48
N GLN A 263 -9.54 16.41 -7.38
CA GLN A 263 -10.15 16.49 -6.07
C GLN A 263 -9.38 17.46 -5.19
N ASN A 264 -10.09 18.39 -4.57
CA ASN A 264 -9.53 19.24 -3.55
C ASN A 264 -9.86 18.64 -2.18
N ASP A 265 -8.92 17.88 -1.65
CA ASP A 265 -9.00 17.24 -0.33
C ASP A 265 -8.94 18.24 0.83
N LYS A 266 -8.64 19.52 0.58
CA LYS A 266 -8.76 20.59 1.59
C LYS A 266 -10.22 21.01 1.81
N GLU A 267 -11.10 20.64 0.89
CA GLU A 267 -12.54 20.52 1.10
C GLU A 267 -12.93 19.05 1.03
N LEU A 268 -12.63 18.31 2.10
CA LEU A 268 -12.74 16.85 2.15
C LEU A 268 -14.13 16.37 1.74
N ARG A 269 -14.15 15.29 0.96
CA ARG A 269 -15.35 14.54 0.58
C ARG A 269 -15.11 13.04 0.82
N PRO A 270 -16.16 12.22 0.83
CA PRO A 270 -16.08 10.79 1.11
C PRO A 270 -15.02 10.03 0.31
N THR A 271 -14.75 10.45 -0.93
CA THR A 271 -13.81 9.79 -1.84
C THR A 271 -12.57 10.62 -2.16
N GLY A 272 -12.14 11.54 -1.29
CA GLY A 272 -10.88 12.27 -1.49
C GLY A 272 -11.05 13.76 -1.28
N GLY A 273 -11.89 14.39 -2.09
CA GLY A 273 -12.08 15.83 -2.00
C GLY A 273 -13.21 16.32 -2.88
N PHE A 274 -13.51 17.61 -2.77
CA PHE A 274 -14.46 18.27 -3.65
C PHE A 274 -13.98 18.19 -5.10
N LEU A 275 -14.84 17.78 -6.03
CA LEU A 275 -14.49 17.68 -7.44
C LEU A 275 -14.35 19.11 -7.98
N THR A 276 -13.13 19.59 -8.24
CA THR A 276 -12.90 21.00 -8.62
C THR A 276 -12.85 21.20 -10.12
N ALA A 277 -12.22 20.28 -10.83
CA ALA A 277 -12.01 20.36 -12.25
C ALA A 277 -11.94 18.96 -12.86
N TYR A 278 -11.98 18.90 -14.18
CA TYR A 278 -11.73 17.68 -14.92
C TYR A 278 -10.90 17.96 -16.17
N SER A 279 -10.28 16.91 -16.69
CA SER A 279 -9.60 16.91 -17.97
C SER A 279 -9.88 15.61 -18.70
N ILE A 280 -9.84 15.61 -20.03
CA ILE A 280 -9.92 14.40 -20.84
C ILE A 280 -8.56 14.14 -21.45
N PHE A 281 -7.99 13.00 -21.11
CA PHE A 281 -6.70 12.55 -21.59
C PHE A 281 -6.89 11.46 -22.63
N THR A 282 -6.27 11.64 -23.79
CA THR A 282 -6.13 10.59 -24.78
C THR A 282 -4.77 9.95 -24.62
N LEU A 283 -4.73 8.63 -24.51
CA LEU A 283 -3.53 7.81 -24.45
C LEU A 283 -3.38 7.07 -25.78
N GLU A 284 -2.24 7.27 -26.43
CA GLU A 284 -1.86 6.60 -27.66
C GLU A 284 -0.47 6.00 -27.47
N HIS A 285 -0.37 4.66 -27.43
CA HIS A 285 0.87 3.94 -27.15
C HIS A 285 1.62 4.43 -25.88
N GLY A 286 0.87 4.80 -24.84
CA GLY A 286 1.37 5.36 -23.58
C GLY A 286 1.66 6.85 -23.59
N LEU A 287 1.60 7.52 -24.75
CA LEU A 287 1.72 8.97 -24.86
C LEU A 287 0.43 9.64 -24.45
N ILE A 288 0.53 10.64 -23.58
CA ILE A 288 -0.64 11.34 -23.04
C ILE A 288 -0.82 12.66 -23.80
N HIS A 289 -2.00 12.83 -24.37
CA HIS A 289 -2.47 14.07 -24.99
C HIS A 289 -3.66 14.62 -24.22
N VAL A 290 -3.65 15.93 -23.93
CA VAL A 290 -4.77 16.59 -23.26
C VAL A 290 -5.76 17.07 -24.30
N SER A 291 -6.93 16.45 -24.36
CA SER A 291 -8.00 16.78 -25.31
C SER A 291 -8.79 18.02 -24.88
N GLY A 292 -8.83 18.29 -23.58
CA GLY A 292 -9.44 19.49 -23.02
C GLY A 292 -9.56 19.42 -21.51
N SER A 293 -9.59 20.58 -20.85
CA SER A 293 -9.81 20.69 -19.42
C SER A 293 -10.79 21.81 -19.09
N ASN A 294 -11.50 21.68 -17.97
CA ASN A 294 -12.38 22.74 -17.49
C ASN A 294 -12.69 22.61 -15.99
N ASN A 295 -13.24 23.68 -15.44
CA ASN A 295 -13.80 23.69 -14.09
C ASN A 295 -15.09 22.84 -14.05
N ILE A 296 -15.28 22.07 -12.98
CA ILE A 296 -16.47 21.23 -12.76
C ILE A 296 -17.79 22.00 -12.89
N TYR A 297 -17.83 23.29 -12.51
CA TYR A 297 -19.07 24.08 -12.55
C TYR A 297 -19.59 24.27 -13.99
N THR A 298 -18.68 24.31 -14.96
CA THR A 298 -19.05 24.41 -16.38
C THR A 298 -19.68 23.11 -16.87
N LEU A 299 -19.15 21.96 -16.46
CA LEU A 299 -19.74 20.65 -16.75
C LEU A 299 -21.08 20.48 -16.03
N ASP A 300 -21.16 20.89 -14.77
CA ASP A 300 -22.38 20.83 -13.98
C ASP A 300 -23.52 21.64 -14.60
N ALA A 301 -23.20 22.78 -15.25
CA ALA A 301 -24.19 23.60 -15.95
C ALA A 301 -24.75 22.92 -17.21
N THR A 302 -24.03 21.94 -17.78
CA THR A 302 -24.46 21.23 -19.00
C THR A 302 -25.21 19.93 -18.70
N VAL A 303 -25.24 19.47 -17.44
CA VAL A 303 -26.02 18.31 -17.00
C VAL A 303 -27.52 18.65 -16.96
N ARG A 304 -28.31 17.88 -17.70
CA ARG A 304 -29.77 18.00 -17.74
C ARG A 304 -30.42 17.12 -16.68
N GLU A 305 -31.67 17.42 -16.34
CA GLU A 305 -32.53 16.54 -15.51
C GLU A 305 -31.94 16.14 -14.14
N LYS A 306 -31.30 17.09 -13.45
CA LYS A 306 -30.71 16.84 -12.14
C LYS A 306 -31.74 16.31 -11.14
N LYS A 307 -31.43 15.16 -10.55
CA LYS A 307 -32.24 14.54 -9.49
C LYS A 307 -32.29 15.43 -8.24
N PRO A 308 -33.31 15.29 -7.36
CA PRO A 308 -33.30 15.94 -6.05
C PRO A 308 -32.05 15.56 -5.25
N ALA A 309 -31.48 16.53 -4.52
CA ALA A 309 -30.32 16.25 -3.69
C ALA A 309 -30.67 15.30 -2.52
N PRO A 310 -29.73 14.48 -2.04
CA PRO A 310 -29.92 13.75 -0.78
C PRO A 310 -29.99 14.71 0.41
N GLU A 311 -30.59 14.26 1.51
CA GLU A 311 -30.88 15.10 2.70
C GLU A 311 -29.67 15.85 3.30
N PRO A 312 -28.45 15.27 3.39
CA PRO A 312 -27.29 16.00 3.87
C PRO A 312 -26.99 17.27 3.05
N LEU A 313 -27.09 17.19 1.72
CA LEU A 313 -26.87 18.36 0.85
C LEU A 313 -27.99 19.40 0.99
N LYS A 314 -29.25 18.97 1.09
CA LYS A 314 -30.39 19.88 1.29
C LYS A 314 -30.29 20.62 2.62
N SER A 315 -29.97 19.91 3.69
CA SER A 315 -29.98 20.45 5.05
C SER A 315 -28.76 21.33 5.32
N LEU A 316 -27.57 20.94 4.87
CA LEU A 316 -26.31 21.59 5.23
C LEU A 316 -25.82 22.58 4.19
N LEU A 317 -25.93 22.23 2.90
CA LEU A 317 -25.54 23.11 1.78
C LEU A 317 -26.70 23.93 1.22
N LYS A 318 -27.94 23.69 1.70
CA LYS A 318 -29.17 24.33 1.16
C LYS A 318 -29.33 24.11 -0.34
N GLN A 319 -28.86 22.96 -0.82
CA GLN A 319 -28.84 22.60 -2.22
C GLN A 319 -30.05 21.70 -2.54
N PRO A 320 -31.00 22.13 -3.40
CA PRO A 320 -32.22 21.37 -3.67
C PRO A 320 -32.03 20.21 -4.66
N VAL A 321 -31.02 20.30 -5.53
CA VAL A 321 -30.74 19.33 -6.61
C VAL A 321 -29.33 18.77 -6.49
N LEU A 322 -29.13 17.51 -6.88
CA LEU A 322 -27.81 16.91 -6.91
C LEU A 322 -27.02 17.50 -8.09
N ASN A 323 -25.89 18.14 -7.79
CA ASN A 323 -24.95 18.63 -8.78
C ASN A 323 -23.84 17.61 -8.99
N ILE A 324 -23.27 17.53 -10.20
CA ILE A 324 -22.26 16.51 -10.55
C ILE A 324 -20.99 16.66 -9.72
N ARG A 325 -20.68 17.90 -9.29
CA ARG A 325 -19.55 18.19 -8.38
C ARG A 325 -19.71 17.60 -6.98
N ASP A 326 -20.93 17.26 -6.60
CA ASP A 326 -21.29 16.65 -5.32
C ASP A 326 -21.76 15.20 -5.49
N SER A 327 -21.46 14.54 -6.61
CA SER A 327 -21.85 13.14 -6.85
C SER A 327 -21.07 12.14 -6.00
N ASN A 328 -19.94 12.56 -5.41
CA ASN A 328 -19.02 11.69 -4.70
C ASN A 328 -19.35 11.48 -3.20
N LEU A 329 -20.63 11.26 -2.89
CA LEU A 329 -21.12 11.11 -1.50
C LEU A 329 -21.01 9.69 -0.93
N SER A 330 -20.95 8.67 -1.76
CA SER A 330 -20.68 7.31 -1.29
C SER A 330 -19.23 7.22 -0.83
N PRO A 331 -18.92 6.57 0.30
CA PRO A 331 -17.53 6.31 0.70
C PRO A 331 -16.84 5.28 -0.20
N ASP A 332 -17.62 4.51 -0.98
CA ASP A 332 -17.12 3.63 -2.04
C ASP A 332 -16.92 4.46 -3.31
N PHE A 333 -15.66 4.60 -3.74
CA PHE A 333 -15.31 5.45 -4.87
C PHE A 333 -15.96 4.98 -6.18
N VAL A 334 -16.00 3.67 -6.43
CA VAL A 334 -16.63 3.16 -7.66
C VAL A 334 -18.12 3.51 -7.70
N LYS A 335 -18.86 3.34 -6.60
CA LYS A 335 -20.27 3.77 -6.56
C LYS A 335 -20.46 5.27 -6.77
N SER A 336 -19.56 6.07 -6.20
CA SER A 336 -19.55 7.52 -6.42
C SER A 336 -19.29 7.87 -7.89
N MET A 337 -18.40 7.14 -8.55
CA MET A 337 -18.11 7.34 -9.97
C MET A 337 -19.21 6.79 -10.88
N GLU A 338 -19.94 5.75 -10.49
CA GLU A 338 -21.16 5.31 -11.20
C GLU A 338 -22.22 6.44 -11.24
N VAL A 339 -22.44 7.12 -10.10
CA VAL A 339 -23.34 8.29 -10.05
C VAL A 339 -22.79 9.45 -10.88
N PHE A 340 -21.48 9.69 -10.83
CA PHE A 340 -20.84 10.70 -11.68
C PHE A 340 -21.06 10.40 -13.17
N SER A 341 -20.81 9.15 -13.61
CA SER A 341 -20.96 8.72 -15.00
C SER A 341 -22.41 8.86 -15.48
N GLU A 342 -23.40 8.46 -14.65
CA GLU A 342 -24.82 8.66 -14.98
C GLU A 342 -25.15 10.15 -15.22
N MET A 343 -24.61 11.04 -14.39
CA MET A 343 -24.80 12.49 -14.58
C MET A 343 -24.02 13.03 -15.77
N TYR A 344 -22.82 12.50 -16.02
CA TYR A 344 -21.95 12.90 -17.13
C TYR A 344 -22.54 12.52 -18.49
N GLU A 345 -23.13 11.35 -18.63
CA GLU A 345 -23.84 10.88 -19.83
C GLU A 345 -25.03 11.80 -20.19
N ASN A 346 -25.66 12.40 -19.18
CA ASN A 346 -26.77 13.36 -19.36
C ASN A 346 -26.30 14.81 -19.63
N SER A 347 -25.00 15.02 -19.78
CA SER A 347 -24.39 16.32 -20.05
C SER A 347 -24.33 16.59 -21.55
N SER A 348 -24.64 17.83 -21.98
CA SER A 348 -24.40 18.20 -23.38
C SER A 348 -22.92 18.31 -23.76
N SER A 349 -22.02 18.18 -22.78
CA SER A 349 -20.56 18.15 -22.94
C SER A 349 -19.99 16.72 -22.81
N PHE A 350 -20.85 15.71 -22.86
CA PHE A 350 -20.45 14.30 -22.78
C PHE A 350 -19.47 13.92 -23.89
N GLN A 351 -18.43 13.18 -23.52
CA GLN A 351 -17.51 12.51 -24.42
C GLN A 351 -17.34 11.07 -23.94
N GLU A 352 -17.26 10.13 -24.87
CA GLU A 352 -16.99 8.74 -24.54
C GLU A 352 -15.57 8.58 -24.00
N VAL A 353 -15.45 7.88 -22.88
CA VAL A 353 -14.19 7.60 -22.17
C VAL A 353 -14.18 6.14 -21.72
N ASP A 354 -13.00 5.57 -21.54
CA ASP A 354 -12.75 4.20 -21.10
C ASP A 354 -12.68 4.06 -19.56
N GLY A 355 -12.65 5.19 -18.85
CA GLY A 355 -12.66 5.23 -17.40
C GLY A 355 -12.45 6.61 -16.80
N ILE A 356 -12.49 6.66 -15.47
CA ILE A 356 -12.29 7.83 -14.63
C ILE A 356 -11.07 7.59 -13.74
N ILE A 357 -10.18 8.58 -13.66
CA ILE A 357 -9.05 8.58 -12.74
C ILE A 357 -9.19 9.81 -11.85
N ALA A 358 -9.30 9.61 -10.54
CA ALA A 358 -9.32 10.71 -9.58
C ALA A 358 -7.93 10.94 -9.00
N VAL A 359 -7.52 12.21 -8.93
CA VAL A 359 -6.26 12.65 -8.33
C VAL A 359 -6.51 13.82 -7.38
N ASP A 360 -5.88 13.79 -6.21
CA ASP A 360 -6.00 14.88 -5.23
C ASP A 360 -4.72 15.72 -5.10
N THR A 361 -4.72 16.67 -4.16
CA THR A 361 -3.58 17.60 -4.00
C THR A 361 -2.33 16.91 -3.45
N HIS A 362 -2.43 15.77 -2.77
CA HIS A 362 -1.26 15.01 -2.31
C HIS A 362 -0.49 14.44 -3.50
N ALA A 363 -1.20 13.84 -4.46
CA ALA A 363 -0.58 13.32 -5.68
C ALA A 363 0.13 14.41 -6.49
N LEU A 364 -0.47 15.62 -6.56
CA LEU A 364 0.14 16.79 -7.19
C LEU A 364 1.46 17.19 -6.50
N ILE A 365 1.44 17.34 -5.17
CA ILE A 365 2.62 17.77 -4.41
C ILE A 365 3.73 16.71 -4.46
N ALA A 366 3.36 15.43 -4.42
CA ALA A 366 4.28 14.32 -4.59
C ALA A 366 5.02 14.39 -5.95
N ALA A 367 4.30 14.66 -7.04
CA ALA A 367 4.90 14.84 -8.36
C ALA A 367 5.85 16.05 -8.41
N ILE A 368 5.44 17.20 -7.86
CA ILE A 368 6.28 18.42 -7.83
C ILE A 368 7.56 18.20 -7.00
N ASN A 369 7.49 17.45 -5.89
CA ASN A 369 8.66 17.12 -5.08
C ASN A 369 9.74 16.36 -5.87
N ILE A 370 9.33 15.49 -6.81
CA ILE A 370 10.25 14.69 -7.62
C ILE A 370 10.74 15.48 -8.83
N LEU A 371 9.84 16.17 -9.54
CA LEU A 371 10.17 16.88 -10.78
C LEU A 371 10.81 18.25 -10.52
N GLY A 372 10.69 18.78 -9.31
CA GLY A 372 10.97 20.17 -8.98
C GLY A 372 9.91 21.12 -9.55
N ASP A 373 10.07 22.40 -9.25
CA ASP A 373 9.09 23.45 -9.53
C ASP A 373 8.59 23.47 -10.98
N ILE A 374 7.30 23.70 -11.15
CA ILE A 374 6.60 23.74 -12.44
C ILE A 374 6.17 25.17 -12.72
N GLU A 375 6.28 25.60 -13.98
CA GLU A 375 5.82 26.92 -14.41
C GLU A 375 4.77 26.75 -15.50
N VAL A 376 3.62 27.38 -15.32
CA VAL A 376 2.51 27.38 -16.29
C VAL A 376 1.97 28.80 -16.37
N ASP A 377 1.89 29.33 -17.59
CA ASP A 377 1.39 30.69 -17.88
C ASP A 377 2.01 31.78 -16.98
N GLY A 378 3.32 31.70 -16.76
CA GLY A 378 4.08 32.62 -15.91
C GLY A 378 3.82 32.46 -14.40
N THR A 379 3.06 31.44 -13.99
CA THR A 379 2.83 31.10 -12.58
C THR A 379 3.70 29.92 -12.18
N ARG A 380 4.49 30.10 -11.12
CA ARG A 380 5.31 29.03 -10.52
C ARG A 380 4.52 28.26 -9.46
N PHE A 381 4.61 26.94 -9.53
CA PHE A 381 4.08 25.98 -8.56
C PHE A 381 5.24 25.22 -7.93
N THR A 382 5.37 25.31 -6.60
CA THR A 382 6.39 24.62 -5.82
C THR A 382 5.78 23.91 -4.60
N ALA A 383 6.41 22.81 -4.20
CA ALA A 383 6.05 22.06 -3.00
C ALA A 383 6.56 22.71 -1.69
N LYS A 384 7.33 23.81 -1.78
CA LYS A 384 7.80 24.56 -0.61
C LYS A 384 6.65 25.13 0.19
N THR A 385 6.79 25.14 1.51
CA THR A 385 5.80 25.74 2.42
C THR A 385 5.64 27.23 2.16
N ASP A 386 4.40 27.66 2.00
CA ASP A 386 3.97 29.05 1.96
C ASP A 386 3.55 29.51 3.36
N PRO A 387 4.20 30.54 3.93
CA PRO A 387 3.92 30.98 5.30
C PRO A 387 2.51 31.56 5.48
N ARG A 388 1.79 31.90 4.41
CA ARG A 388 0.42 32.44 4.50
C ARG A 388 -0.62 31.38 4.89
N CYS A 389 -0.34 30.11 4.61
CA CYS A 389 -1.23 28.99 4.92
C CYS A 389 -0.56 27.85 5.69
N ASP A 390 0.76 27.91 5.92
CA ASP A 390 1.55 26.79 6.43
C ASP A 390 1.33 25.50 5.60
N CYS A 391 1.27 25.68 4.29
CA CYS A 391 0.96 24.63 3.32
C CYS A 391 1.83 24.74 2.08
N PRO A 392 1.98 23.69 1.24
CA PRO A 392 2.68 23.80 -0.03
C PRO A 392 2.17 24.98 -0.88
N GLN A 393 3.08 25.81 -1.40
CA GLN A 393 2.74 27.01 -2.17
C GLN A 393 1.88 26.70 -3.39
N ALA A 394 2.08 25.54 -4.03
CA ALA A 394 1.23 25.12 -5.14
C ALA A 394 -0.25 25.00 -4.74
N ILE A 395 -0.56 24.55 -3.52
CA ILE A 395 -1.95 24.50 -3.01
C ILE A 395 -2.48 25.92 -2.82
N TYR A 396 -1.74 26.78 -2.12
CA TYR A 396 -2.15 28.18 -1.94
C TYR A 396 -2.40 28.88 -3.29
N GLN A 397 -1.51 28.65 -4.26
CA GLN A 397 -1.60 29.23 -5.59
C GLN A 397 -2.85 28.76 -6.33
N LEU A 398 -3.18 27.46 -6.27
CA LEU A 398 -4.40 26.92 -6.85
C LEU A 398 -5.65 27.50 -6.19
N GLU A 399 -5.68 27.61 -4.86
CA GLU A 399 -6.79 28.26 -4.16
C GLU A 399 -6.94 29.73 -4.52
N ALA A 400 -5.82 30.45 -4.66
CA ALA A 400 -5.83 31.85 -5.08
C ALA A 400 -6.43 31.99 -6.48
N ILE A 401 -6.06 31.10 -7.41
CA ILE A 401 -6.56 31.13 -8.78
C ILE A 401 -8.04 30.74 -8.86
N SER A 402 -8.47 29.75 -8.08
CA SER A 402 -9.85 29.25 -8.10
C SER A 402 -10.84 30.18 -7.38
N SER A 403 -10.43 30.82 -6.28
CA SER A 403 -11.34 31.53 -5.37
C SER A 403 -11.40 33.04 -5.58
N THR A 404 -10.38 33.66 -6.18
CA THR A 404 -10.39 35.12 -6.41
C THR A 404 -11.45 35.46 -7.48
N PRO A 405 -12.36 36.43 -7.30
CA PRO A 405 -13.32 36.81 -8.34
C PRO A 405 -12.58 37.27 -9.61
N ILE A 406 -13.11 36.92 -10.80
CA ILE A 406 -12.49 37.27 -12.09
C ILE A 406 -12.27 38.78 -12.19
N GLN A 407 -13.22 39.58 -11.71
CA GLN A 407 -13.17 41.05 -11.76
C GLN A 407 -12.16 41.67 -10.79
N ALA A 408 -11.66 40.90 -9.81
CA ALA A 408 -10.68 41.34 -8.81
C ALA A 408 -9.28 40.79 -9.08
N ASP A 409 -9.07 40.02 -10.16
CA ASP A 409 -7.79 39.43 -10.51
C ASP A 409 -6.95 40.35 -11.40
N PHE A 410 -6.27 41.31 -10.76
CA PHE A 410 -5.40 42.28 -11.44
C PHE A 410 -4.10 41.68 -12.01
N ARG A 411 -3.88 40.35 -11.93
CA ARG A 411 -2.74 39.70 -12.59
C ARG A 411 -2.85 39.75 -14.11
N TYR A 412 -4.05 39.96 -14.65
CA TYR A 412 -4.30 40.04 -16.09
C TYR A 412 -5.01 41.35 -16.44
N VAL A 413 -4.74 41.84 -17.65
CA VAL A 413 -5.17 43.18 -18.11
C VAL A 413 -6.58 43.18 -18.72
N ASP A 414 -7.14 42.00 -19.03
CA ASP A 414 -8.44 41.81 -19.68
C ASP A 414 -9.21 40.64 -19.04
N VAL A 415 -10.51 40.82 -18.81
CA VAL A 415 -11.44 39.81 -18.27
C VAL A 415 -11.51 38.56 -19.16
N ASN A 416 -11.35 38.70 -20.48
CA ASN A 416 -11.28 37.53 -21.37
C ASN A 416 -9.97 36.76 -21.18
N ALA A 417 -8.85 37.46 -20.93
CA ALA A 417 -7.57 36.85 -20.60
C ALA A 417 -7.59 36.16 -19.23
N VAL A 418 -8.23 36.76 -18.21
CA VAL A 418 -8.46 36.11 -16.90
C VAL A 418 -9.27 34.82 -17.08
N ASN A 419 -10.35 34.88 -17.86
CA ASN A 419 -11.19 33.72 -18.14
C ASN A 419 -10.42 32.62 -18.89
N ALA A 420 -9.63 32.97 -19.89
CA ALA A 420 -8.82 32.01 -20.64
C ALA A 420 -7.76 31.34 -19.76
N ALA A 421 -6.98 32.13 -19.01
CA ALA A 421 -5.90 31.64 -18.16
C ALA A 421 -6.41 30.75 -17.00
N ARG A 422 -7.60 31.03 -16.47
CA ARG A 422 -8.17 30.24 -15.36
C ARG A 422 -8.93 29.00 -15.80
N LYS A 423 -9.49 28.99 -17.01
CA LYS A 423 -10.27 27.86 -17.52
C LYS A 423 -9.45 26.58 -17.62
N ASN A 424 -8.14 26.70 -17.92
CA ASN A 424 -7.29 25.56 -18.22
C ASN A 424 -6.15 25.34 -17.22
N ILE A 425 -5.88 26.24 -16.29
CA ILE A 425 -4.66 26.19 -15.44
C ILE A 425 -4.40 24.84 -14.76
N ILE A 426 -5.44 24.13 -14.31
CA ILE A 426 -5.30 22.83 -13.67
C ILE A 426 -4.93 21.75 -14.70
N GLY A 427 -5.57 21.77 -15.87
CA GLY A 427 -5.22 20.88 -16.98
C GLY A 427 -3.83 21.18 -17.55
N ASP A 428 -3.49 22.46 -17.71
CA ASP A 428 -2.19 22.93 -18.20
C ASP A 428 -1.08 22.61 -17.19
N LEU A 429 -1.33 22.76 -15.89
CA LEU A 429 -0.43 22.29 -14.82
C LEU A 429 -0.17 20.80 -14.92
N MET A 430 -1.22 20.00 -15.13
CA MET A 430 -1.05 18.56 -15.28
C MET A 430 -0.31 18.20 -16.57
N TYR A 431 -0.62 18.87 -17.69
CA TYR A 431 0.11 18.70 -18.93
C TYR A 431 1.59 19.06 -18.76
N ALA A 432 1.90 20.16 -18.09
CA ALA A 432 3.27 20.58 -17.80
C ALA A 432 3.99 19.58 -16.88
N ILE A 433 3.32 19.03 -15.86
CA ILE A 433 3.86 17.98 -15.00
C ILE A 433 4.17 16.72 -15.79
N LEU A 434 3.23 16.26 -16.63
CA LEU A 434 3.42 15.06 -17.45
C LEU A 434 4.51 15.25 -18.50
N ASN A 435 4.49 16.36 -19.22
CA ASN A 435 5.55 16.70 -20.16
C ASN A 435 6.90 16.76 -19.46
N LYS A 436 6.99 17.39 -18.29
CA LYS A 436 8.24 17.43 -17.53
C LYS A 436 8.66 16.03 -17.08
N ALA A 437 7.73 15.19 -16.62
CA ALA A 437 8.01 13.80 -16.26
C ALA A 437 8.56 12.98 -17.43
N PHE A 438 7.98 13.15 -18.62
CA PHE A 438 8.37 12.41 -19.82
C PHE A 438 9.63 12.97 -20.45
N SER A 439 9.74 14.28 -20.65
CA SER A 439 10.94 14.92 -21.22
C SER A 439 12.16 14.86 -20.30
N SER A 440 11.99 14.51 -19.02
CA SER A 440 13.11 14.35 -18.09
C SER A 440 13.79 12.98 -18.24
N SER A 441 15.07 12.90 -17.86
CA SER A 441 15.88 11.68 -17.98
C SER A 441 15.21 10.47 -17.32
N PRO A 442 14.87 9.40 -18.07
CA PRO A 442 14.20 8.21 -17.53
C PRO A 442 14.98 7.56 -16.37
N LYS A 443 16.32 7.55 -16.46
CA LYS A 443 17.22 7.00 -15.42
C LYS A 443 17.13 7.75 -14.08
N ILE A 444 16.67 9.01 -14.09
CA ILE A 444 16.61 9.86 -12.90
C ILE A 444 15.18 9.88 -12.33
N TYR A 445 14.17 10.02 -13.19
CA TYR A 445 12.83 10.37 -12.72
C TYR A 445 11.81 9.24 -12.80
N TRP A 446 11.88 8.32 -13.77
CA TRP A 446 10.81 7.33 -13.97
C TRP A 446 10.69 6.33 -12.82
N GLY A 447 11.82 5.84 -12.31
CA GLY A 447 11.84 4.95 -11.14
C GLY A 447 11.17 5.59 -9.91
N PRO A 448 11.63 6.78 -9.46
CA PRO A 448 10.99 7.51 -8.37
C PRO A 448 9.52 7.88 -8.64
N LEU A 449 9.16 8.36 -9.83
CA LEU A 449 7.78 8.70 -10.18
C LEU A 449 6.85 7.49 -10.12
N PHE A 450 7.28 6.35 -10.65
CA PHE A 450 6.49 5.13 -10.60
C PHE A 450 6.31 4.61 -9.17
N GLN A 451 7.38 4.64 -8.37
CA GLN A 451 7.30 4.28 -6.95
C GLN A 451 6.36 5.23 -6.19
N GLU A 452 6.44 6.52 -6.46
CA GLU A 452 5.56 7.52 -5.85
C GLU A 452 4.12 7.33 -6.30
N MET A 453 3.85 7.08 -7.59
CA MET A 453 2.51 6.75 -8.08
C MET A 453 1.92 5.55 -7.33
N LEU A 454 2.68 4.46 -7.15
CA LEU A 454 2.22 3.32 -6.35
C LEU A 454 1.95 3.69 -4.89
N SER A 455 2.77 4.57 -4.30
CA SER A 455 2.53 5.10 -2.97
C SER A 455 1.21 5.88 -2.91
N GLN A 456 1.01 6.82 -3.84
CA GLN A 456 -0.20 7.63 -3.93
C GLN A 456 -1.46 6.80 -4.19
N VAL A 457 -1.36 5.70 -4.95
CA VAL A 457 -2.47 4.73 -5.10
C VAL A 457 -2.77 4.01 -3.78
N ASN A 458 -1.74 3.49 -3.11
CA ASN A 458 -1.90 2.78 -1.84
C ASN A 458 -2.42 3.69 -0.70
N GLU A 459 -2.03 4.96 -0.71
CA GLU A 459 -2.50 6.00 0.21
C GLU A 459 -3.86 6.59 -0.22
N LYS A 460 -4.41 6.17 -1.37
CA LYS A 460 -5.72 6.59 -1.94
C LYS A 460 -5.79 8.07 -2.30
N HIS A 461 -4.69 8.58 -2.85
CA HIS A 461 -4.57 9.91 -3.46
C HIS A 461 -4.69 9.85 -5.00
N ILE A 462 -4.55 8.65 -5.57
CA ILE A 462 -4.89 8.32 -6.95
C ILE A 462 -5.83 7.11 -6.92
N MET A 463 -6.98 7.21 -7.57
CA MET A 463 -7.96 6.12 -7.64
C MET A 463 -8.53 5.94 -9.05
N PHE A 464 -8.84 4.71 -9.40
CA PHE A 464 -9.27 4.32 -10.74
C PHE A 464 -10.66 3.70 -10.75
N TYR A 465 -11.46 4.10 -11.73
CA TYR A 465 -12.70 3.46 -12.13
C TYR A 465 -12.69 3.22 -13.64
N LEU A 466 -12.46 1.98 -14.06
CA LEU A 466 -12.35 1.56 -15.46
C LEU A 466 -13.65 0.91 -15.91
N TYR A 467 -14.09 1.23 -17.12
CA TYR A 467 -15.32 0.64 -17.68
C TYR A 467 -15.10 -0.78 -18.19
N ASN A 468 -13.86 -1.15 -18.48
CA ASN A 468 -13.48 -2.54 -18.75
C ASN A 468 -13.57 -3.36 -17.45
N LYS A 469 -14.45 -4.37 -17.41
CA LYS A 469 -14.74 -5.16 -16.21
C LYS A 469 -13.56 -5.99 -15.71
N GLU A 470 -12.77 -6.58 -16.62
CA GLU A 470 -11.59 -7.38 -16.25
C GLU A 470 -10.49 -6.47 -15.68
N ALA A 471 -10.29 -5.31 -16.30
CA ALA A 471 -9.38 -4.29 -15.78
C ALA A 471 -9.82 -3.80 -14.39
N GLN A 472 -11.10 -3.44 -14.23
CA GLN A 472 -11.64 -2.98 -12.95
C GLN A 472 -11.47 -4.02 -11.84
N LYS A 473 -11.71 -5.31 -12.13
CA LYS A 473 -11.50 -6.38 -11.16
C LYS A 473 -10.06 -6.44 -10.70
N GLY A 474 -9.09 -6.29 -11.60
CA GLY A 474 -7.69 -6.26 -11.21
C GLY A 474 -7.28 -5.00 -10.45
N ILE A 475 -7.83 -3.84 -10.80
CA ILE A 475 -7.68 -2.59 -10.01
C ILE A 475 -8.25 -2.77 -8.59
N ASP A 476 -9.40 -3.45 -8.45
CA ASP A 476 -10.01 -3.76 -7.15
C ASP A 476 -9.08 -4.65 -6.30
N THR A 477 -8.49 -5.68 -6.89
CA THR A 477 -7.52 -6.59 -6.23
C THR A 477 -6.35 -5.83 -5.62
N VAL A 478 -5.76 -4.89 -6.37
CA VAL A 478 -4.61 -4.11 -5.91
C VAL A 478 -4.99 -2.89 -5.06
N ASN A 479 -6.27 -2.80 -4.65
CA ASN A 479 -6.82 -1.73 -3.80
C ASN A 479 -6.71 -0.32 -4.42
N ALA A 480 -6.72 -0.23 -5.76
CA ALA A 480 -6.55 1.02 -6.48
C ALA A 480 -7.89 1.72 -6.84
N SER A 481 -9.02 1.13 -6.47
CA SER A 481 -10.36 1.65 -6.79
C SER A 481 -11.10 2.27 -5.62
N GLY A 482 -10.50 2.33 -4.42
CA GLY A 482 -11.15 2.95 -3.26
C GLY A 482 -12.47 2.32 -2.81
N ARG A 483 -12.72 1.05 -3.14
CA ARG A 483 -13.93 0.32 -2.70
C ARG A 483 -13.98 0.10 -1.19
N ILE A 484 -15.19 0.04 -0.63
CA ILE A 484 -15.38 -0.40 0.76
C ILE A 484 -15.16 -1.91 0.85
N LYS A 485 -14.26 -2.33 1.75
CA LYS A 485 -13.88 -3.74 1.87
C LYS A 485 -14.87 -4.54 2.70
N ASN A 486 -15.02 -5.80 2.32
CA ASN A 486 -15.56 -6.82 3.21
C ASN A 486 -14.44 -7.33 4.09
N PHE A 487 -14.72 -7.50 5.39
CA PHE A 487 -13.75 -7.99 6.34
C PHE A 487 -14.44 -8.83 7.40
N ASP A 488 -13.91 -10.02 7.64
CA ASP A 488 -14.36 -10.91 8.71
C ASP A 488 -13.59 -10.60 10.00
N GLY A 489 -14.25 -9.87 10.89
CA GLY A 489 -13.66 -9.33 12.12
C GLY A 489 -14.20 -7.93 12.45
N ASP A 490 -13.46 -7.20 13.27
CA ASP A 490 -13.74 -5.79 13.51
C ASP A 490 -13.31 -4.94 12.30
N TYR A 491 -14.07 -3.89 12.03
CA TYR A 491 -13.88 -3.00 10.89
C TYR A 491 -14.08 -1.56 11.36
N LEU A 492 -13.22 -0.65 10.92
CA LEU A 492 -13.38 0.78 11.14
C LEU A 492 -13.08 1.53 9.84
N HIS A 493 -14.04 2.32 9.39
CA HIS A 493 -13.82 3.37 8.41
C HIS A 493 -14.54 4.64 8.89
N ILE A 494 -13.76 5.65 9.23
CA ILE A 494 -14.26 6.99 9.53
C ILE A 494 -14.28 7.73 8.19
N ASN A 495 -15.46 8.18 7.77
CA ASN A 495 -15.66 8.84 6.49
C ASN A 495 -16.34 10.19 6.69
N GLU A 496 -15.67 11.24 6.27
CA GLU A 496 -16.02 12.63 6.57
C GLU A 496 -16.27 13.44 5.31
N ALA A 497 -17.08 14.48 5.43
CA ALA A 497 -17.40 15.40 4.35
C ALA A 497 -17.54 16.83 4.88
N ASN A 498 -16.66 17.72 4.41
CA ASN A 498 -16.65 19.13 4.77
C ASN A 498 -17.67 19.93 3.96
N PHE A 499 -18.84 20.18 4.53
CA PHE A 499 -19.87 21.05 3.97
C PHE A 499 -19.79 22.50 4.47
N GLY A 500 -18.62 22.93 4.92
CA GLY A 500 -18.33 24.30 5.36
C GLY A 500 -17.96 25.26 4.22
N GLY A 501 -17.58 24.74 3.04
CA GLY A 501 -17.20 25.51 1.84
C GLY A 501 -15.79 26.13 1.88
N ALA A 502 -15.25 26.39 3.07
CA ALA A 502 -13.85 26.76 3.25
C ALA A 502 -12.93 25.53 3.21
N LYS A 503 -11.64 25.79 2.97
CA LYS A 503 -10.57 24.77 2.86
C LYS A 503 -10.04 24.33 4.23
N SER A 504 -10.93 24.24 5.22
CA SER A 504 -10.58 24.07 6.63
C SER A 504 -9.89 22.74 6.94
N ASN A 505 -10.01 21.71 6.08
CA ASN A 505 -9.25 20.47 6.23
C ASN A 505 -7.74 20.69 6.07
N LEU A 506 -7.31 21.83 5.54
CA LEU A 506 -5.91 22.24 5.54
C LEU A 506 -5.34 22.46 6.96
N PHE A 507 -6.19 22.82 7.92
CA PHE A 507 -5.79 23.27 9.25
C PHE A 507 -6.26 22.36 10.37
N VAL A 508 -7.26 21.51 10.11
CA VAL A 508 -7.83 20.60 11.10
C VAL A 508 -6.98 19.34 11.16
N THR A 509 -6.57 18.97 12.36
CA THR A 509 -5.87 17.71 12.65
C THR A 509 -6.78 16.78 13.44
N GLN A 510 -6.60 15.48 13.22
CA GLN A 510 -7.39 14.42 13.84
C GLN A 510 -6.50 13.42 14.60
N LYS A 511 -7.01 12.95 15.74
CA LYS A 511 -6.46 11.82 16.49
C LYS A 511 -7.58 10.85 16.84
N VAL A 512 -7.33 9.55 16.66
CA VAL A 512 -8.32 8.50 16.84
C VAL A 512 -7.85 7.51 17.91
N GLU A 513 -8.68 7.33 18.93
CA GLU A 513 -8.47 6.33 19.98
C GLU A 513 -9.57 5.27 19.93
N GLN A 514 -9.18 3.99 19.96
CA GLN A 514 -10.08 2.84 19.98
C GLN A 514 -9.85 2.04 21.25
N GLU A 515 -10.81 2.04 22.17
CA GLU A 515 -10.75 1.26 23.40
C GLU A 515 -11.68 0.05 23.33
N TYR A 516 -11.11 -1.14 23.51
CA TYR A 516 -11.83 -2.41 23.63
C TYR A 516 -12.00 -2.78 25.10
N ALA A 517 -13.24 -2.85 25.56
CA ALA A 517 -13.60 -3.36 26.88
C ALA A 517 -14.29 -4.73 26.74
N ILE A 518 -13.61 -5.79 27.17
CA ILE A 518 -14.16 -7.16 27.14
C ILE A 518 -14.89 -7.44 28.44
N LYS A 519 -16.22 -7.60 28.36
CA LYS A 519 -17.06 -7.91 29.52
C LYS A 519 -16.94 -9.38 29.94
N LYS A 520 -17.42 -9.69 31.15
CA LYS A 520 -17.39 -11.07 31.72
C LYS A 520 -18.13 -12.10 30.86
N ASP A 521 -19.18 -11.69 30.16
CA ASP A 521 -19.98 -12.50 29.24
C ASP A 521 -19.37 -12.61 27.82
N LYS A 522 -18.13 -12.13 27.68
CA LYS A 522 -17.32 -12.01 26.45
C LYS A 522 -17.86 -11.01 25.43
N THR A 523 -18.87 -10.21 25.77
CA THR A 523 -19.32 -9.12 24.91
C THR A 523 -18.20 -8.07 24.81
N ILE A 524 -17.92 -7.60 23.60
CA ILE A 524 -16.93 -6.56 23.36
C ILE A 524 -17.65 -5.23 23.20
N GLU A 525 -17.34 -4.29 24.09
CA GLU A 525 -17.79 -2.91 24.00
C GLU A 525 -16.62 -2.06 23.54
N LYS A 526 -16.80 -1.35 22.42
CA LYS A 526 -15.78 -0.52 21.80
C LYS A 526 -16.14 0.95 21.98
N THR A 527 -15.18 1.75 22.44
CA THR A 527 -15.29 3.21 22.50
C THR A 527 -14.33 3.81 21.51
N LEU A 528 -14.87 4.51 20.51
CA LEU A 528 -14.12 5.30 19.54
C LEU A 528 -14.13 6.76 20.01
N THR A 529 -12.95 7.34 20.23
CA THR A 529 -12.79 8.76 20.56
C THR A 529 -12.01 9.44 19.44
N ILE A 530 -12.63 10.39 18.75
CA ILE A 530 -12.01 11.18 17.69
C ILE A 530 -11.84 12.61 18.21
N THR A 531 -10.60 13.09 18.23
CA THR A 531 -10.26 14.44 18.67
C THR A 531 -9.83 15.28 17.48
N TYR A 532 -10.60 16.34 17.22
CA TYR A 532 -10.33 17.33 16.19
C TYR A 532 -9.73 18.59 16.80
N LYS A 533 -8.72 19.16 16.14
CA LYS A 533 -8.13 20.43 16.54
C LYS A 533 -7.83 21.31 15.33
N ASN A 534 -8.33 22.53 15.34
CA ASN A 534 -7.96 23.60 14.42
C ASN A 534 -7.19 24.67 15.19
N PRO A 535 -5.85 24.68 15.16
CA PRO A 535 -5.06 25.67 15.90
C PRO A 535 -4.98 27.04 15.21
N PHE A 536 -5.46 27.16 13.97
CA PHE A 536 -5.27 28.36 13.15
C PHE A 536 -6.43 29.36 13.32
N PRO A 537 -6.16 30.68 13.19
CA PRO A 537 -7.19 31.71 13.18
C PRO A 537 -8.07 31.61 11.93
N GLN A 538 -9.26 32.21 12.01
CA GLN A 538 -10.13 32.35 10.85
C GLN A 538 -9.45 33.21 9.77
N SER A 539 -9.62 32.83 8.51
CA SER A 539 -9.12 33.64 7.39
C SER A 539 -9.93 34.92 7.22
N ASP A 540 -9.26 35.97 6.72
CA ASP A 540 -9.94 37.13 6.16
C ASP A 540 -10.61 36.68 4.85
N CYS A 541 -11.88 36.29 4.91
CA CYS A 541 -12.65 35.81 3.75
C CYS A 541 -13.10 36.95 2.82
N ASN A 542 -12.40 38.09 2.83
CA ASN A 542 -12.67 39.22 1.96
C ASN A 542 -11.82 39.17 0.68
N LEU A 543 -12.40 38.59 -0.36
CA LEU A 543 -11.73 38.42 -1.65
C LEU A 543 -11.37 39.74 -2.34
N GLU A 544 -12.12 40.83 -2.10
CA GLU A 544 -11.84 42.16 -2.68
C GLU A 544 -10.57 42.80 -2.09
N ARG A 545 -10.18 42.39 -0.87
CA ARG A 545 -8.93 42.79 -0.21
C ARG A 545 -7.80 41.77 -0.40
N GLY A 546 -8.02 40.75 -1.23
CA GLY A 546 -7.07 39.66 -1.48
C GLY A 546 -7.05 38.57 -0.40
N GLY A 547 -8.05 38.56 0.50
CA GLY A 547 -8.19 37.56 1.55
C GLY A 547 -8.88 36.28 1.03
N LEU A 548 -8.16 35.17 1.01
CA LEU A 548 -8.71 33.85 0.67
C LEU A 548 -9.43 33.23 1.86
N CYS A 549 -10.61 32.65 1.63
CA CYS A 549 -11.37 31.96 2.67
C CYS A 549 -10.88 30.52 2.88
N LEU A 550 -9.64 30.37 3.34
CA LEU A 550 -9.02 29.06 3.55
C LEU A 550 -9.50 28.41 4.86
N ASN A 551 -9.58 29.17 5.96
CA ASN A 551 -9.98 28.67 7.27
C ASN A 551 -11.27 29.34 7.75
N ALA A 552 -12.33 28.54 7.90
CA ALA A 552 -13.60 28.91 8.52
C ALA A 552 -14.14 27.74 9.35
N PRO A 553 -15.31 27.83 10.00
CA PRO A 553 -15.91 26.67 10.66
C PRO A 553 -16.03 25.47 9.70
N LEU A 554 -15.33 24.38 10.02
CA LEU A 554 -15.47 23.09 9.35
C LEU A 554 -16.81 22.49 9.78
N LYS A 555 -17.75 22.38 8.84
CA LYS A 555 -19.02 21.68 9.05
C LYS A 555 -18.87 20.28 8.52
N ASP A 556 -18.64 19.34 9.43
CA ASP A 556 -18.33 17.97 9.06
C ASP A 556 -19.56 17.07 9.18
N TRP A 557 -19.84 16.36 8.10
CA TRP A 557 -20.76 15.23 8.06
C TRP A 557 -19.95 13.95 8.17
N TYR A 558 -19.95 13.36 9.37
CA TYR A 558 -19.20 12.14 9.63
C TYR A 558 -20.12 10.92 9.52
N ARG A 559 -19.56 9.83 9.01
CA ARG A 559 -20.13 8.49 9.01
C ARG A 559 -19.07 7.50 9.45
N ILE A 560 -19.37 6.73 10.49
CA ILE A 560 -18.47 5.72 11.03
C ILE A 560 -19.03 4.35 10.65
N TYR A 561 -18.33 3.65 9.77
CA TYR A 561 -18.68 2.31 9.30
C TYR A 561 -17.99 1.28 10.18
N VAL A 562 -18.80 0.41 10.76
CA VAL A 562 -18.38 -0.67 11.68
C VAL A 562 -18.99 -2.00 11.22
N PRO A 563 -18.61 -3.16 11.80
CA PRO A 563 -19.17 -4.45 11.40
C PRO A 563 -20.69 -4.45 11.40
N GLU A 564 -21.29 -5.08 10.41
CA GLU A 564 -22.74 -5.22 10.33
C GLU A 564 -23.31 -5.92 11.58
N GLY A 565 -24.34 -5.34 12.19
CA GLY A 565 -24.93 -5.84 13.44
C GLY A 565 -24.34 -5.23 14.71
N SER A 566 -23.34 -4.35 14.60
CA SER A 566 -22.87 -3.53 15.74
C SER A 566 -24.03 -2.70 16.31
N ARG A 567 -24.09 -2.59 17.64
CA ARG A 567 -25.19 -1.88 18.32
C ARG A 567 -24.68 -0.62 18.97
N LEU A 568 -25.20 0.54 18.54
CA LEU A 568 -24.88 1.83 19.14
C LEU A 568 -25.33 1.86 20.61
N VAL A 569 -24.43 2.29 21.50
CA VAL A 569 -24.71 2.49 22.93
C VAL A 569 -24.89 3.98 23.23
N SER A 570 -23.96 4.82 22.78
CA SER A 570 -24.05 6.27 22.97
C SER A 570 -23.16 7.05 22.01
N VAL A 571 -23.57 8.28 21.68
CA VAL A 571 -22.77 9.27 20.96
C VAL A 571 -22.74 10.54 21.78
N THR A 572 -21.55 11.12 21.97
CA THR A 572 -21.37 12.44 22.59
C THR A 572 -20.42 13.29 21.75
N GLY A 573 -20.66 14.60 21.66
CA GLY A 573 -19.86 15.51 20.84
C GLY A 573 -20.37 15.74 19.42
N SER A 574 -21.42 15.02 19.02
CA SER A 574 -22.18 15.28 17.79
C SER A 574 -23.27 16.33 18.02
N GLN A 575 -23.59 17.11 16.97
CA GLN A 575 -24.65 18.10 16.93
C GLN A 575 -25.99 17.53 16.43
N SER A 576 -25.98 16.33 15.85
CA SER A 576 -27.19 15.60 15.47
C SER A 576 -27.22 14.22 16.09
N LYS A 577 -28.41 13.63 16.09
CA LYS A 577 -28.64 12.27 16.57
C LYS A 577 -29.42 11.52 15.50
N GLU A 578 -28.69 10.78 14.68
CA GLU A 578 -29.26 9.91 13.66
C GLU A 578 -29.35 8.47 14.18
N ASP A 579 -30.39 7.75 13.77
CA ASP A 579 -30.50 6.33 14.05
C ASP A 579 -29.51 5.54 13.18
N PRO A 580 -28.82 4.52 13.73
CA PRO A 580 -27.93 3.68 12.95
C PRO A 580 -28.65 3.01 11.78
N TYR A 581 -28.00 2.95 10.62
CA TYR A 581 -28.53 2.31 9.43
C TYR A 581 -27.51 1.35 8.79
N LYS A 582 -27.93 0.63 7.76
CA LYS A 582 -27.06 -0.29 7.02
C LYS A 582 -26.72 0.28 5.64
N GLU A 583 -25.44 0.24 5.31
CA GLU A 583 -24.93 0.64 4.00
C GLU A 583 -23.63 -0.14 3.73
N LEU A 584 -23.44 -0.59 2.49
CA LEU A 584 -22.19 -1.25 2.05
C LEU A 584 -21.77 -2.47 2.91
N GLY A 585 -22.76 -3.21 3.43
CA GLY A 585 -22.53 -4.37 4.30
C GLY A 585 -21.89 -4.00 5.65
N LYS A 586 -22.22 -2.80 6.17
CA LYS A 586 -21.74 -2.25 7.44
C LYS A 586 -22.89 -1.66 8.22
N THR A 587 -22.71 -1.53 9.53
CA THR A 587 -23.55 -0.62 10.34
C THR A 587 -22.92 0.76 10.31
N VAL A 588 -23.71 1.79 10.09
CA VAL A 588 -23.24 3.18 10.00
C VAL A 588 -23.75 3.99 11.18
N PHE A 589 -22.85 4.71 11.83
CA PHE A 589 -23.18 5.76 12.79
C PHE A 589 -22.90 7.12 12.16
N GLU A 590 -23.95 7.88 11.91
CA GLU A 590 -23.91 9.16 11.22
C GLU A 590 -24.12 10.34 12.20
N GLY A 591 -23.56 11.49 11.87
CA GLY A 591 -24.00 12.77 12.42
C GLY A 591 -23.24 13.96 11.89
N PHE A 592 -23.44 15.10 12.54
CA PHE A 592 -22.79 16.36 12.19
C PHE A 592 -22.00 16.93 13.35
N LEU A 593 -20.88 17.59 13.06
CA LEU A 593 -20.17 18.38 14.05
C LEU A 593 -19.52 19.61 13.40
N GLU A 594 -19.23 20.62 14.22
CA GLU A 594 -18.61 21.86 13.77
C GLU A 594 -17.30 22.11 14.54
N ILE A 595 -16.20 22.25 13.81
CA ILE A 595 -14.90 22.66 14.34
C ILE A 595 -14.65 24.10 13.91
N ARG A 596 -14.65 25.01 14.88
CA ARG A 596 -14.33 26.42 14.64
C ARG A 596 -12.81 26.63 14.56
N PRO A 597 -12.34 27.67 13.85
CA PRO A 597 -10.96 28.15 13.95
C PRO A 597 -10.56 28.37 15.41
N GLN A 598 -9.31 28.05 15.76
CA GLN A 598 -8.79 28.02 17.14
C GLN A 598 -9.59 27.16 18.12
N GLY A 599 -10.39 26.23 17.60
CA GLY A 599 -11.28 25.35 18.36
C GLY A 599 -10.79 23.91 18.41
N ALA A 600 -11.42 23.15 19.29
CA ALA A 600 -11.30 21.70 19.37
C ALA A 600 -12.68 21.05 19.57
N ARG A 601 -12.82 19.83 19.09
CA ARG A 601 -14.00 18.98 19.28
C ARG A 601 -13.57 17.55 19.59
N VAL A 602 -14.37 16.88 20.42
CA VAL A 602 -14.18 15.46 20.73
C VAL A 602 -15.49 14.75 20.45
N LEU A 603 -15.48 13.85 19.47
CA LEU A 603 -16.56 12.93 19.19
C LEU A 603 -16.25 11.60 19.89
N LYS A 604 -17.16 11.13 20.74
CA LYS A 604 -17.04 9.82 21.38
C LYS A 604 -18.24 8.95 21.02
N VAL A 605 -17.97 7.82 20.39
CA VAL A 605 -18.97 6.84 19.92
C VAL A 605 -18.71 5.52 20.62
N LYS A 606 -19.70 5.06 21.37
CA LYS A 606 -19.64 3.81 22.11
C LYS A 606 -20.62 2.82 21.53
N TYR A 607 -20.16 1.60 21.25
CA TYR A 607 -20.97 0.56 20.60
C TYR A 607 -20.53 -0.84 21.02
N ALA A 608 -21.42 -1.82 20.88
CA ALA A 608 -21.12 -3.23 21.06
C ALA A 608 -20.87 -3.89 19.70
N LEU A 609 -19.81 -4.70 19.60
CA LEU A 609 -19.53 -5.48 18.39
C LEU A 609 -20.51 -6.65 18.24
N PRO A 610 -20.76 -7.14 17.01
CA PRO A 610 -21.73 -8.21 16.74
C PRO A 610 -21.22 -9.61 17.10
N PHE A 611 -19.96 -9.73 17.54
CA PHE A 611 -19.33 -10.98 17.94
C PHE A 611 -18.73 -10.87 19.35
N LYS A 612 -18.38 -12.02 19.92
CA LYS A 612 -17.81 -12.14 21.27
C LYS A 612 -16.31 -12.38 21.19
N ALA A 613 -15.60 -11.97 22.24
CA ALA A 613 -14.18 -12.26 22.37
C ALA A 613 -13.95 -13.78 22.51
N ASP A 614 -12.94 -14.29 21.81
CA ASP A 614 -12.43 -15.64 21.97
C ASP A 614 -11.04 -15.59 22.59
N LYS A 615 -10.77 -16.44 23.58
CA LYS A 615 -9.45 -16.52 24.21
C LYS A 615 -8.41 -17.19 23.32
N LYS A 616 -8.85 -17.96 22.32
CA LYS A 616 -7.97 -18.70 21.41
C LYS A 616 -7.62 -17.92 20.15
N ASN A 617 -8.39 -16.88 19.81
CA ASN A 617 -8.27 -16.15 18.56
C ASN A 617 -8.22 -14.64 18.83
N PRO A 618 -7.24 -13.90 18.28
CA PRO A 618 -7.20 -12.45 18.37
C PRO A 618 -8.42 -11.78 17.76
N ILE A 619 -8.75 -10.58 18.25
CA ILE A 619 -9.68 -9.70 17.54
C ILE A 619 -8.93 -9.14 16.34
N ARG A 620 -9.30 -9.60 15.15
CA ARG A 620 -8.79 -9.02 13.89
C ARG A 620 -9.52 -7.72 13.63
N LEU A 621 -8.77 -6.65 13.43
CA LEU A 621 -9.27 -5.32 13.11
C LEU A 621 -8.74 -4.89 11.74
N MET A 622 -9.62 -4.46 10.84
CA MET A 622 -9.26 -3.70 9.65
C MET A 622 -9.65 -2.24 9.84
N ILE A 623 -8.68 -1.34 9.70
CA ILE A 623 -8.91 0.10 9.63
C ILE A 623 -8.70 0.51 8.18
N GLN A 624 -9.79 0.92 7.52
CA GLN A 624 -9.76 1.35 6.13
C GLN A 624 -9.65 2.89 6.09
N LYS A 625 -8.58 3.38 5.46
CA LYS A 625 -8.30 4.81 5.31
C LYS A 625 -9.32 5.49 4.40
N GLN A 626 -9.71 6.71 4.75
CA GLN A 626 -10.43 7.63 3.86
C GLN A 626 -9.47 8.23 2.81
N PRO A 627 -9.84 8.20 1.52
CA PRO A 627 -9.09 8.93 0.49
C PRO A 627 -8.96 10.43 0.83
N GLY A 628 -7.88 11.08 0.39
CA GLY A 628 -7.66 12.53 0.62
C GLY A 628 -7.11 12.94 1.99
N THR A 629 -7.08 12.05 2.98
CA THR A 629 -6.44 12.36 4.28
C THR A 629 -4.92 12.12 4.25
N ASP A 630 -4.13 12.92 4.97
CA ASP A 630 -2.65 12.83 5.00
C ASP A 630 -2.12 11.75 6.00
N GLY A 631 -3.04 11.25 6.85
CA GLY A 631 -2.79 10.19 7.82
C GLY A 631 -3.00 10.64 9.27
N ASP A 632 -3.91 9.98 9.96
CA ASP A 632 -4.26 10.29 11.34
C ASP A 632 -3.48 9.43 12.32
N GLU A 633 -3.22 9.95 13.52
CA GLU A 633 -2.68 9.16 14.62
C GLU A 633 -3.78 8.25 15.19
N HIS A 634 -3.55 6.93 15.17
CA HIS A 634 -4.42 5.94 15.77
C HIS A 634 -3.75 5.30 16.99
N THR A 635 -4.49 5.21 18.08
CA THR A 635 -4.12 4.48 19.30
C THR A 635 -5.17 3.41 19.58
N ILE A 636 -4.73 2.17 19.84
CA ILE A 636 -5.59 1.04 20.18
C ILE A 636 -5.31 0.63 21.62
N LEU A 637 -6.37 0.55 22.43
CA LEU A 637 -6.31 0.10 23.81
C LEU A 637 -7.15 -1.15 24.02
N LEU A 638 -6.62 -2.10 24.77
CA LEU A 638 -7.34 -3.28 25.25
C LEU A 638 -7.42 -3.25 26.78
N ASN A 639 -8.64 -3.13 27.31
CA ASN A 639 -8.93 -2.98 28.73
C ASN A 639 -8.04 -1.90 29.41
N GLY A 640 -7.90 -0.75 28.74
CA GLY A 640 -7.12 0.40 29.22
C GLY A 640 -5.61 0.34 29.00
N ARG A 641 -5.07 -0.72 28.36
CA ARG A 641 -3.63 -0.81 28.02
C ARG A 641 -3.42 -0.54 26.53
N GLU A 642 -2.46 0.31 26.20
CA GLU A 642 -2.05 0.54 24.81
C GLU A 642 -1.46 -0.74 24.20
N VAL A 643 -2.04 -1.18 23.09
CA VAL A 643 -1.60 -2.35 22.31
C VAL A 643 -0.81 -1.89 21.09
N GLU A 644 -1.28 -0.84 20.42
CA GLU A 644 -0.63 -0.31 19.24
C GLU A 644 -0.87 1.18 19.07
N LYS A 645 0.13 1.88 18.51
CA LYS A 645 0.06 3.28 18.13
C LYS A 645 0.78 3.51 16.80
N PHE A 646 0.13 4.18 15.85
CA PHE A 646 0.67 4.38 14.50
C PHE A 646 -0.02 5.54 13.75
N ILE A 647 0.55 5.95 12.60
CA ILE A 647 -0.09 6.87 11.65
C ILE A 647 -0.74 6.07 10.52
N LEU A 648 -2.03 6.28 10.25
CA LEU A 648 -2.78 5.56 9.22
C LEU A 648 -2.61 6.20 7.84
N LYS A 649 -1.52 5.87 7.14
CA LYS A 649 -1.28 6.31 5.76
C LYS A 649 -1.97 5.47 4.70
N SER A 650 -2.26 4.20 4.99
CA SER A 650 -2.97 3.28 4.11
C SER A 650 -3.81 2.31 4.94
N ASP A 651 -4.65 1.51 4.29
CA ASP A 651 -5.45 0.50 4.96
C ASP A 651 -4.56 -0.43 5.80
N LYS A 652 -4.98 -0.70 7.04
CA LYS A 652 -4.18 -1.49 7.97
C LYS A 652 -5.01 -2.58 8.62
N THR A 653 -4.45 -3.79 8.67
CA THR A 653 -5.01 -4.91 9.43
C THR A 653 -4.14 -5.18 10.65
N ILE A 654 -4.78 -5.33 11.81
CA ILE A 654 -4.15 -5.47 13.13
C ILE A 654 -4.78 -6.65 13.86
N SER A 655 -3.98 -7.38 14.64
CA SER A 655 -4.47 -8.32 15.64
C SER A 655 -4.41 -7.64 17.01
N VAL A 656 -5.56 -7.45 17.66
CA VAL A 656 -5.64 -6.88 19.01
C VAL A 656 -5.56 -8.02 20.02
N GLU A 657 -4.45 -8.08 20.77
CA GLU A 657 -4.10 -9.12 21.75
C GLU A 657 -3.62 -8.54 23.09
#